data_AF-A0AAV5ZQ56-F1
#
_entry.id   AF-A0AAV5ZQ56-F1
#
_cell.length_a   1.000
_cell.length_b   1.000
_cell.length_c   1.000
_cell.angle_alpha   90.00
_cell.angle_beta   90.00
_cell.angle_gamma   90.00
#
_symmetry.space_group_name_H-M   'P 1'
#
loop_
_entity.id
_entity.type
_entity.pdbx_description
1 polymer ?
#
loop_
_entity_poly.entity_id
_entity_poly.type
_entity_poly.pdbx_seq_one_letter_code
_entity_poly.pdbx_strand_id
1 'polypeptide(L)'
;MSDVPMTLLLALAPVPFAVAIVTRKAVIALRTLRARSLTPALYRRLARWVRPHSYSDEDFFRADGASESWAARRRLGLERLSAFLGARYPRSRAWAAEVGPGFSDLRFTDANRVPFPFARVMRERFELCSVVTASDGPRLQDLDGHSTLDVGGSYGVNVAGFGRYKEWMARGLERVRDLGPVLGPLHPVTAENIARLRQISGLDEVSFHMSGTEAVMAAVRLARFNTGRKLIVCFAGAYHGWWDGVQPGLGSERPLDDCLTLKDLHPASLDVIRRRAREIAAVLVNPVQSFHPNAPPPSDAVLLTSDVRRTEEGSARYADWLRRLRAVCREAQVPLVFDEVYTGFRLAPGGAQEYFGVCADMVVYGKTVAGGMPIGVVCGRKALMRRFDPERPMRIAYVIGTFSGHPVVMGAMNEFLRWVAEPSTAPEYAEMNERCARWVLSANRRLADDALPLRLVHLGTVWTVLFTEPGRYNWLLQYYLRAEGVTLSWVGTGRCLSNMDFTEKDYDDLQTKLLRAAHAMKADGWWLTAAEHPGRERSMRTKLLREVVGSLVRVPRPVQTFYTEVMRRKKDDHHASHSDLTNQLFHIISSSVFIGCYALAFWDLTTAMWAGLAALFLRQMGHAILEPPCHDKEALLLGYNTRNKTLVLGAYLAIPVIHLLRAPAFTAAVLGPMMATIAQQWFLWTLAVVGGRVLYLIWAHNMWLALVWFVKLVTDPLTDIAAYSPRYLRRS
;
A
#
# COMPACT_ATOMS: atom_id res chain seq x y z
N MET A 1 1.25 65.66 -13.56
CA MET A 1 0.92 64.25 -13.28
C MET A 1 0.10 64.25 -12.00
N SER A 2 -1.18 63.97 -12.21
CA SER A 2 -2.35 64.03 -11.34
C SER A 2 -2.16 63.56 -9.90
N ASP A 3 -2.68 64.38 -8.99
CA ASP A 3 -3.10 64.03 -7.63
C ASP A 3 -3.91 62.72 -7.64
N VAL A 4 -3.29 61.65 -7.14
CA VAL A 4 -4.02 60.44 -6.79
C VAL A 4 -4.85 60.79 -5.55
N PRO A 5 -6.20 60.70 -5.59
CA PRO A 5 -7.03 61.02 -4.45
C PRO A 5 -6.59 60.23 -3.23
N MET A 6 -6.42 60.87 -2.08
CA MET A 6 -6.04 60.18 -0.82
C MET A 6 -7.03 59.04 -0.46
N THR A 7 -8.26 59.13 -0.95
CA THR A 7 -9.28 58.07 -0.94
C THR A 7 -8.92 56.84 -1.77
N LEU A 8 -8.21 56.98 -2.90
CA LEU A 8 -7.72 55.87 -3.72
C LEU A 8 -6.54 55.14 -3.06
N LEU A 9 -5.64 55.88 -2.38
CA LEU A 9 -4.54 55.32 -1.59
C LEU A 9 -5.04 54.55 -0.35
N LEU A 10 -6.08 55.05 0.33
CA LEU A 10 -6.76 54.35 1.43
C LEU A 10 -7.58 53.13 0.95
N ALA A 11 -8.15 53.19 -0.26
CA ALA A 11 -8.84 52.06 -0.88
C ALA A 11 -7.89 50.94 -1.36
N LEU A 12 -6.64 51.28 -1.69
CA LEU A 12 -5.60 50.34 -2.12
C LEU A 12 -4.74 49.81 -0.95
N ALA A 13 -4.73 50.47 0.22
CA ALA A 13 -4.04 50.02 1.43
C ALA A 13 -4.36 48.58 1.91
N PRO A 14 -5.60 48.04 1.80
CA PRO A 14 -5.87 46.65 2.15
C PRO A 14 -5.36 45.64 1.11
N VAL A 15 -5.01 46.05 -0.11
CA VAL A 15 -4.59 45.13 -1.19
C VAL A 15 -3.26 44.43 -0.87
N PRO A 16 -2.17 45.11 -0.45
CA PRO A 16 -0.94 44.45 -0.02
C PRO A 16 -1.15 43.50 1.16
N PHE A 17 -2.02 43.86 2.11
CA PHE A 17 -2.34 43.03 3.27
C PHE A 17 -3.13 41.78 2.89
N ALA A 18 -4.15 41.92 2.02
CA ALA A 18 -4.91 40.79 1.48
C ALA A 18 -4.00 39.88 0.64
N VAL A 19 -3.15 40.43 -0.22
CA VAL A 19 -2.15 39.68 -0.99
C VAL A 19 -1.17 38.96 -0.07
N ALA A 20 -0.69 39.59 1.00
CA ALA A 20 0.18 38.95 1.98
C ALA A 20 -0.51 37.79 2.71
N ILE A 21 -1.78 37.95 3.09
CA ILE A 21 -2.58 36.86 3.71
C ILE A 21 -2.79 35.72 2.72
N VAL A 22 -3.19 36.00 1.49
CA VAL A 22 -3.43 34.99 0.45
C VAL A 22 -2.13 34.27 0.12
N THR A 23 -1.03 35.00 -0.06
CA THR A 23 0.31 34.43 -0.30
C THR A 23 0.74 33.56 0.86
N ARG A 24 0.57 34.02 2.11
CA ARG A 24 0.88 33.22 3.30
C ARG A 24 0.04 31.94 3.35
N LYS A 25 -1.27 32.02 3.08
CA LYS A 25 -2.16 30.85 3.02
C LYS A 25 -1.74 29.88 1.91
N ALA A 26 -1.39 30.38 0.73
CA ALA A 26 -0.90 29.58 -0.39
C ALA A 26 0.42 28.87 -0.04
N VAL A 27 1.38 29.57 0.57
CA VAL A 27 2.64 28.97 1.02
C VAL A 27 2.41 27.90 2.09
N ILE A 28 1.52 28.13 3.05
CA ILE A 28 1.15 27.13 4.07
C ILE A 28 0.49 25.91 3.40
N ALA A 29 -0.41 26.13 2.44
CA ALA A 29 -1.06 25.05 1.70
C ALA A 29 -0.05 24.20 0.91
N LEU A 30 0.86 24.84 0.17
CA LEU A 30 1.92 24.16 -0.59
C LEU A 30 2.86 23.35 0.31
N ARG A 31 3.29 23.93 1.44
CA ARG A 31 4.12 23.21 2.42
C ARG A 31 3.36 22.06 3.09
N THR A 32 2.07 22.27 3.39
CA THR A 32 1.19 21.21 3.89
C THR A 32 1.07 20.07 2.90
N LEU A 33 0.90 20.35 1.61
CA LEU A 33 0.87 19.33 0.55
C LEU A 33 2.18 18.52 0.49
N ARG A 34 3.33 19.17 0.64
CA ARG A 34 4.64 18.49 0.67
C ARG A 34 4.78 17.52 1.85
N ALA A 35 4.24 17.89 3.02
CA ALA A 35 4.31 17.08 4.24
C ALA A 35 3.18 16.04 4.36
N ARG A 36 2.04 16.27 3.71
CA ARG A 36 0.87 15.38 3.77
C ARG A 36 1.21 14.03 3.14
N SER A 37 0.78 12.96 3.78
CA SER A 37 0.77 11.65 3.15
C SER A 37 -0.48 11.55 2.27
N LEU A 38 -0.28 11.48 0.95
CA LEU A 38 -1.39 11.32 -0.01
C LEU A 38 -1.90 9.87 -0.06
N THR A 39 -1.10 8.93 0.45
CA THR A 39 -1.33 7.49 0.41
C THR A 39 -2.68 7.07 1.02
N PRO A 40 -3.11 7.53 2.21
CA PRO A 40 -4.40 7.15 2.78
C PRO A 40 -5.60 7.60 1.94
N ALA A 41 -5.56 8.85 1.45
CA ALA A 41 -6.62 9.41 0.61
C ALA A 41 -6.67 8.72 -0.76
N LEU A 42 -5.51 8.40 -1.34
CA LEU A 42 -5.39 7.64 -2.57
C LEU A 42 -5.97 6.24 -2.39
N TYR A 43 -5.57 5.50 -1.35
CA TYR A 43 -6.09 4.15 -1.09
C TYR A 43 -7.61 4.13 -0.91
N ARG A 44 -8.17 5.10 -0.16
CA ARG A 44 -9.62 5.20 0.01
C ARG A 44 -10.35 5.46 -1.32
N ARG A 45 -9.78 6.33 -2.17
CA ARG A 45 -10.33 6.57 -3.51
C ARG A 45 -10.22 5.32 -4.37
N LEU A 46 -9.04 4.71 -4.44
CA LEU A 46 -8.79 3.49 -5.21
C LEU A 46 -9.69 2.33 -4.77
N ALA A 47 -9.96 2.17 -3.47
CA ALA A 47 -10.84 1.12 -2.96
C ALA A 47 -12.24 1.12 -3.58
N ARG A 48 -12.74 2.28 -4.04
CA ARG A 48 -14.03 2.38 -4.75
C ARG A 48 -13.99 1.86 -6.19
N TRP A 49 -12.79 1.79 -6.78
CA TRP A 49 -12.57 1.41 -8.18
C TRP A 49 -12.02 0.01 -8.32
N VAL A 50 -11.27 -0.48 -7.33
CA VAL A 50 -10.74 -1.86 -7.30
C VAL A 50 -11.91 -2.82 -7.20
N ARG A 51 -12.17 -3.56 -8.28
CA ARG A 51 -13.14 -4.65 -8.27
C ARG A 51 -12.49 -5.96 -7.80
N PRO A 52 -13.24 -6.85 -7.14
CA PRO A 52 -12.72 -8.15 -6.73
C PRO A 52 -12.31 -8.94 -7.97
N HIS A 53 -11.06 -9.38 -7.96
CA HIS A 53 -10.51 -10.36 -8.90
C HIS A 53 -10.04 -11.55 -8.07
N SER A 54 -10.29 -12.77 -8.53
CA SER A 54 -9.75 -13.99 -7.94
C SER A 54 -9.03 -14.75 -9.02
N TYR A 55 -7.87 -15.30 -8.67
CA TYR A 55 -7.12 -16.14 -9.57
C TYR A 55 -7.89 -17.42 -9.90
N SER A 56 -7.72 -17.88 -11.14
CA SER A 56 -8.01 -19.27 -11.49
C SER A 56 -7.08 -20.21 -10.71
N ASP A 57 -7.44 -21.48 -10.62
CA ASP A 57 -6.59 -22.48 -9.94
C ASP A 57 -5.21 -22.58 -10.59
N GLU A 58 -5.11 -22.29 -11.90
CA GLU A 58 -3.86 -22.26 -12.62
C GLU A 58 -3.05 -20.99 -12.32
N ASP A 59 -3.68 -19.82 -12.42
CA ASP A 59 -3.03 -18.52 -12.17
C ASP A 59 -2.55 -18.41 -10.72
N PHE A 60 -3.27 -19.04 -9.78
CA PHE A 60 -2.93 -19.05 -8.37
C PHE A 60 -1.49 -19.53 -8.14
N PHE A 61 -1.04 -20.59 -8.82
CA PHE A 61 0.31 -21.15 -8.65
C PHE A 61 1.37 -20.48 -9.52
N ARG A 62 0.96 -19.52 -10.36
CA ARG A 62 1.78 -18.86 -11.38
C ARG A 62 1.76 -17.33 -11.31
N ALA A 63 1.34 -16.77 -10.17
CA ALA A 63 1.23 -15.32 -9.99
C ALA A 63 2.58 -14.62 -10.21
N ASP A 64 3.70 -15.32 -9.99
CA ASP A 64 5.06 -14.85 -10.26
C ASP A 64 5.63 -15.23 -11.64
N GLY A 65 4.91 -16.01 -12.43
CA GLY A 65 5.34 -16.48 -13.76
C GLY A 65 6.09 -17.80 -13.77
N ALA A 66 6.06 -18.56 -12.68
CA ALA A 66 6.69 -19.88 -12.59
C ALA A 66 6.21 -20.86 -13.70
N SER A 67 7.11 -21.78 -14.09
CA SER A 67 6.83 -22.86 -15.05
C SER A 67 5.81 -23.88 -14.51
N GLU A 68 5.29 -24.79 -15.37
CA GLU A 68 4.39 -25.87 -14.91
C GLU A 68 5.04 -26.78 -13.88
N SER A 69 6.32 -27.11 -14.02
CA SER A 69 7.02 -27.94 -13.04
C SER A 69 6.96 -27.35 -11.62
N TRP A 70 7.19 -26.05 -11.49
CA TRP A 70 7.09 -25.35 -10.21
C TRP A 70 5.64 -25.20 -9.74
N ALA A 71 4.71 -24.91 -10.65
CA ALA A 71 3.29 -24.82 -10.32
C ALA A 71 2.73 -26.16 -9.80
N ALA A 72 3.11 -27.27 -10.43
CA ALA A 72 2.75 -28.62 -9.99
C ALA A 72 3.31 -28.96 -8.61
N ARG A 73 4.58 -28.61 -8.35
CA ARG A 73 5.20 -28.78 -7.02
C ARG A 73 4.46 -27.97 -5.94
N ARG A 74 4.12 -26.71 -6.22
CA ARG A 74 3.35 -25.85 -5.31
C ARG A 74 1.97 -26.42 -5.02
N ARG A 75 1.30 -26.99 -6.03
CA ARG A 75 -0.01 -27.63 -5.90
C ARG A 75 0.04 -28.80 -4.90
N LEU A 76 1.01 -29.69 -5.08
CA LEU A 76 1.24 -30.82 -4.15
C LEU A 76 1.58 -30.33 -2.73
N GLY A 77 2.40 -29.28 -2.61
CA GLY A 77 2.72 -28.66 -1.33
C GLY A 77 1.49 -28.11 -0.60
N LEU A 78 0.65 -27.36 -1.31
CA LEU A 78 -0.57 -26.77 -0.77
C LEU A 78 -1.59 -27.85 -0.36
N GLU A 79 -1.74 -28.90 -1.17
CA GLU A 79 -2.62 -30.04 -0.87
C GLU A 79 -2.16 -30.79 0.38
N ARG A 80 -0.86 -31.07 0.49
CA ARG A 80 -0.29 -31.70 1.70
C ARG A 80 -0.52 -30.86 2.95
N LEU A 81 -0.30 -29.54 2.85
CA LEU A 81 -0.48 -28.61 3.97
C LEU A 81 -1.95 -28.51 4.39
N SER A 82 -2.86 -28.40 3.42
CA SER A 82 -4.31 -28.36 3.65
C SER A 82 -4.82 -29.66 4.28
N ALA A 83 -4.40 -30.82 3.76
CA ALA A 83 -4.77 -32.12 4.32
C ALA A 83 -4.27 -32.29 5.75
N PHE A 84 -3.01 -31.91 6.02
CA PHE A 84 -2.43 -31.98 7.37
C PHE A 84 -3.19 -31.12 8.38
N LEU A 85 -3.40 -29.83 8.08
CA LEU A 85 -4.13 -28.93 8.96
C LEU A 85 -5.61 -29.35 9.09
N GLY A 86 -6.22 -29.81 8.00
CA GLY A 86 -7.59 -30.28 7.98
C GLY A 86 -7.84 -31.50 8.86
N ALA A 87 -6.90 -32.44 8.90
CA ALA A 87 -6.95 -33.64 9.73
C ALA A 87 -6.59 -33.35 11.20
N ARG A 88 -5.75 -32.34 11.45
CA ARG A 88 -5.28 -31.99 12.79
C ARG A 88 -6.34 -31.32 13.66
N TYR A 89 -7.26 -30.56 13.07
CA TYR A 89 -8.20 -29.70 13.80
C TYR A 89 -9.69 -29.97 13.50
N PRO A 90 -10.17 -31.22 13.59
CA PRO A 90 -11.55 -31.56 13.19
C PRO A 90 -12.61 -30.85 14.03
N ARG A 91 -12.43 -30.73 15.36
CA ARG A 91 -13.42 -30.07 16.24
C ARG A 91 -13.41 -28.56 16.04
N SER A 92 -12.23 -27.96 15.94
CA SER A 92 -12.10 -26.51 15.71
C SER A 92 -12.72 -26.09 14.37
N ARG A 93 -12.61 -26.93 13.33
CA ARG A 93 -13.26 -26.72 12.02
C ARG A 93 -14.77 -26.83 12.11
N ALA A 94 -15.28 -27.89 12.75
CA ALA A 94 -16.72 -28.07 12.94
C ALA A 94 -17.34 -26.86 13.67
N TRP A 95 -16.68 -26.37 14.73
CA TRP A 95 -17.12 -25.18 15.45
C TRP A 95 -17.14 -23.92 14.58
N ALA A 96 -16.12 -23.69 13.74
CA ALA A 96 -16.11 -22.55 12.83
C ALA A 96 -17.21 -22.62 11.77
N ALA A 97 -17.51 -23.82 11.25
CA ALA A 97 -18.60 -24.00 10.29
C ALA A 97 -19.96 -23.69 10.92
N GLU A 98 -20.16 -24.04 12.20
CA GLU A 98 -21.38 -23.73 12.95
C GLU A 98 -21.53 -22.23 13.23
N VAL A 99 -20.48 -21.58 13.72
CA VAL A 99 -20.54 -20.18 14.20
C VAL A 99 -20.35 -19.17 13.06
N GLY A 100 -19.63 -19.53 12.00
CA GLY A 100 -19.24 -18.66 10.89
C GLY A 100 -20.39 -17.84 10.28
N PRO A 101 -21.54 -18.43 9.94
CA PRO A 101 -22.69 -17.68 9.40
C PRO A 101 -23.21 -16.59 10.36
N GLY A 102 -23.17 -16.84 11.66
CA GLY A 102 -23.66 -15.94 12.71
C GLY A 102 -22.63 -14.92 13.22
N PHE A 103 -21.34 -15.08 12.91
CA PHE A 103 -20.27 -14.27 13.49
C PHE A 103 -19.57 -13.39 12.45
N SER A 104 -19.92 -12.10 12.43
CA SER A 104 -19.35 -11.10 11.50
C SER A 104 -17.83 -10.98 11.59
N ASP A 105 -17.26 -10.99 12.79
CA ASP A 105 -15.84 -10.75 13.03
C ASP A 105 -14.98 -11.91 12.52
N LEU A 106 -15.46 -13.15 12.69
CA LEU A 106 -14.81 -14.32 12.11
C LEU A 106 -14.79 -14.22 10.58
N ARG A 107 -15.94 -13.94 9.96
CA ARG A 107 -16.02 -13.72 8.50
C ARG A 107 -15.13 -12.59 8.02
N PHE A 108 -15.03 -11.49 8.78
CA PHE A 108 -14.16 -10.37 8.46
C PHE A 108 -12.69 -10.78 8.49
N THR A 109 -12.23 -11.43 9.56
CA THR A 109 -10.82 -11.83 9.68
C THR A 109 -10.43 -12.88 8.65
N ASP A 110 -11.33 -13.82 8.32
CA ASP A 110 -11.08 -14.84 7.30
C ASP A 110 -11.05 -14.26 5.88
N ALA A 111 -11.92 -13.29 5.58
CA ALA A 111 -11.93 -12.63 4.27
C ALA A 111 -10.70 -11.73 4.03
N ASN A 112 -10.06 -11.22 5.09
CA ASN A 112 -9.01 -10.20 4.99
C ASN A 112 -7.60 -10.70 5.38
N ARG A 113 -7.44 -11.97 5.77
CA ARG A 113 -6.12 -12.58 6.10
C ARG A 113 -5.24 -12.81 4.87
N VAL A 114 -5.86 -13.04 3.71
CA VAL A 114 -5.19 -13.40 2.46
C VAL A 114 -5.44 -12.29 1.44
N PRO A 115 -4.43 -11.88 0.63
CA PRO A 115 -4.66 -10.91 -0.43
C PRO A 115 -5.80 -11.36 -1.36
N PHE A 116 -6.69 -10.43 -1.72
CA PHE A 116 -7.96 -10.76 -2.37
C PHE A 116 -7.85 -11.62 -3.66
N PRO A 117 -6.79 -11.55 -4.50
CA PRO A 117 -6.64 -12.46 -5.65
C PRO A 117 -6.50 -13.93 -5.25
N PHE A 118 -5.89 -14.20 -4.09
CA PHE A 118 -5.63 -15.56 -3.58
C PHE A 118 -6.69 -16.06 -2.60
N ALA A 119 -7.52 -15.15 -2.06
CA ALA A 119 -8.42 -15.44 -0.94
C ALA A 119 -9.44 -16.55 -1.25
N ARG A 120 -9.88 -16.70 -2.51
CA ARG A 120 -10.80 -17.79 -2.91
C ARG A 120 -10.19 -19.16 -2.65
N VAL A 121 -9.08 -19.47 -3.33
CA VAL A 121 -8.39 -20.78 -3.24
C VAL A 121 -8.00 -21.09 -1.79
N MET A 122 -7.55 -20.09 -1.04
CA MET A 122 -7.19 -20.29 0.36
C MET A 122 -8.40 -20.59 1.26
N ARG A 123 -9.54 -19.93 1.07
CA ARG A 123 -10.77 -20.22 1.85
C ARG A 123 -11.37 -21.58 1.51
N GLU A 124 -11.33 -21.98 0.25
CA GLU A 124 -11.81 -23.31 -0.18
C GLU A 124 -10.97 -24.45 0.38
N ARG A 125 -9.66 -24.22 0.62
CA ARG A 125 -8.72 -25.25 1.08
C ARG A 125 -8.39 -25.19 2.57
N PHE A 126 -8.56 -24.05 3.21
CA PHE A 126 -8.19 -23.84 4.61
C PHE A 126 -9.35 -23.20 5.39
N GLU A 127 -9.98 -24.02 6.22
CA GLU A 127 -10.96 -23.56 7.22
C GLU A 127 -10.21 -23.26 8.52
N LEU A 128 -9.40 -22.19 8.52
CA LEU A 128 -8.61 -21.83 9.69
C LEU A 128 -9.48 -21.16 10.77
N CYS A 129 -9.88 -21.94 11.76
CA CYS A 129 -10.40 -21.39 13.00
C CYS A 129 -9.29 -21.20 14.05
N SER A 130 -9.32 -20.09 14.78
CA SER A 130 -8.47 -19.87 15.95
C SER A 130 -9.34 -19.86 17.20
N VAL A 131 -9.79 -21.05 17.61
CA VAL A 131 -10.56 -21.26 18.83
C VAL A 131 -9.66 -21.90 19.89
N VAL A 132 -9.65 -21.32 21.09
CA VAL A 132 -8.78 -21.73 22.20
C VAL A 132 -9.57 -21.79 23.50
N THR A 133 -9.19 -22.71 24.38
CA THR A 133 -9.89 -23.01 25.64
C THR A 133 -9.04 -22.75 26.87
N ALA A 134 -7.72 -22.86 26.76
CA ALA A 134 -6.81 -22.66 27.89
C ALA A 134 -5.48 -22.01 27.46
N SER A 135 -4.77 -21.47 28.45
CA SER A 135 -3.42 -20.92 28.33
C SER A 135 -2.53 -21.42 29.46
N ASP A 136 -1.30 -21.82 29.12
CA ASP A 136 -0.27 -22.27 30.03
C ASP A 136 1.12 -21.84 29.55
N GLY A 137 1.86 -21.10 30.39
CA GLY A 137 3.06 -20.38 29.99
C GLY A 137 2.82 -19.57 28.69
N PRO A 138 3.70 -19.69 27.67
CA PRO A 138 3.52 -19.03 26.37
C PRO A 138 2.63 -19.81 25.39
N ARG A 139 1.86 -20.80 25.84
CA ARG A 139 1.11 -21.71 24.95
C ARG A 139 -0.39 -21.56 25.09
N LEU A 140 -1.10 -21.86 23.99
CA LEU A 140 -2.55 -21.91 23.91
C LEU A 140 -3.01 -23.32 23.52
N GLN A 141 -4.06 -23.78 24.19
CA GLN A 141 -4.73 -25.03 23.89
C GLN A 141 -6.02 -24.79 23.10
N ASP A 142 -6.21 -25.52 22.00
CA ASP A 142 -7.42 -25.45 21.17
C ASP A 142 -8.52 -26.45 21.61
N LEU A 143 -9.62 -26.52 20.86
CA LEU A 143 -10.72 -27.48 21.10
C LEU A 143 -10.32 -28.93 20.83
N ASP A 144 -9.28 -29.15 20.03
CA ASP A 144 -8.77 -30.48 19.69
C ASP A 144 -7.72 -30.97 20.71
N GLY A 145 -7.37 -30.13 21.70
CA GLY A 145 -6.43 -30.42 22.77
C GLY A 145 -4.98 -30.12 22.43
N HIS A 146 -4.68 -29.57 21.24
CA HIS A 146 -3.31 -29.27 20.84
C HIS A 146 -2.80 -28.03 21.55
N SER A 147 -1.60 -28.14 22.12
CA SER A 147 -0.88 -27.01 22.72
C SER A 147 0.08 -26.40 21.70
N THR A 148 -0.10 -25.12 21.39
CA THR A 148 0.66 -24.38 20.39
C THR A 148 1.35 -23.18 21.00
N LEU A 149 2.53 -22.82 20.49
CA LEU A 149 3.29 -21.66 20.99
C LEU A 149 2.63 -20.38 20.46
N ASP A 150 2.17 -19.50 21.37
CA ASP A 150 1.47 -18.27 21.01
C ASP A 150 2.44 -17.12 20.77
N VAL A 151 2.55 -16.72 19.51
CA VAL A 151 3.27 -15.50 19.12
C VAL A 151 2.30 -14.38 18.72
N GLY A 152 0.99 -14.60 18.86
CA GLY A 152 -0.05 -13.59 18.73
C GLY A 152 -0.13 -12.68 19.96
N GLY A 153 0.22 -13.19 21.14
CA GLY A 153 0.45 -12.44 22.38
C GLY A 153 -0.75 -11.61 22.83
N SER A 154 -1.97 -12.08 22.56
CA SER A 154 -3.24 -11.39 22.82
C SER A 154 -3.22 -9.90 22.38
N TYR A 155 -2.72 -9.64 21.16
CA TYR A 155 -2.61 -8.30 20.60
C TYR A 155 -1.81 -7.29 21.46
N GLY A 156 -0.92 -7.79 22.31
CA GLY A 156 -0.02 -7.00 23.14
C GLY A 156 -0.42 -6.93 24.62
N VAL A 157 -1.60 -7.43 25.01
CA VAL A 157 -2.12 -7.34 26.39
C VAL A 157 -1.19 -8.03 27.38
N ASN A 158 -0.79 -9.28 27.11
CA ASN A 158 -0.20 -10.14 28.13
C ASN A 158 1.33 -10.01 28.21
N VAL A 159 1.85 -8.87 28.68
CA VAL A 159 3.32 -8.67 28.77
C VAL A 159 3.97 -9.59 29.80
N ALA A 160 3.33 -9.77 30.94
CA ALA A 160 3.87 -10.47 32.10
C ALA A 160 3.61 -11.98 32.11
N GLY A 161 2.99 -12.53 31.05
CA GLY A 161 2.63 -13.94 30.96
C GLY A 161 1.21 -14.28 31.42
N PHE A 162 0.57 -15.27 30.79
CA PHE A 162 -0.86 -15.57 31.02
C PHE A 162 -1.16 -15.95 32.48
N GLY A 163 -0.22 -16.60 33.16
CA GLY A 163 -0.36 -17.01 34.57
C GLY A 163 -0.62 -15.81 35.49
N ARG A 164 0.26 -14.79 35.43
CA ARG A 164 0.13 -13.59 36.28
C ARG A 164 -1.15 -12.80 36.01
N TYR A 165 -1.57 -12.71 34.74
CA TYR A 165 -2.85 -12.07 34.41
C TYR A 165 -4.04 -12.79 35.03
N LYS A 166 -4.06 -14.14 35.00
CA LYS A 166 -5.11 -14.93 35.67
C LYS A 166 -5.13 -14.65 37.18
N GLU A 167 -3.97 -14.57 37.82
CA GLU A 167 -3.85 -14.24 39.24
C GLU A 167 -4.33 -12.82 39.57
N TRP A 168 -3.93 -11.82 38.79
CA TRP A 168 -4.36 -10.43 38.99
C TRP A 168 -5.87 -10.26 38.84
N MET A 169 -6.48 -10.93 37.86
CA MET A 169 -7.93 -10.93 37.72
C MET A 169 -8.61 -11.58 38.94
N ALA A 170 -8.10 -12.71 39.42
CA ALA A 170 -8.67 -13.40 40.59
C ALA A 170 -8.54 -12.56 41.88
N ARG A 171 -7.33 -12.06 42.19
CA ARG A 171 -7.10 -11.21 43.38
C ARG A 171 -7.81 -9.87 43.28
N GLY A 172 -7.86 -9.29 42.10
CA GLY A 172 -8.55 -8.04 41.81
C GLY A 172 -10.06 -8.17 42.03
N LEU A 173 -10.66 -9.27 41.56
CA LEU A 173 -12.07 -9.59 41.79
C LEU A 173 -12.35 -9.80 43.28
N GLU A 174 -11.52 -10.59 43.97
CA GLU A 174 -11.63 -10.84 45.41
C GLU A 174 -11.66 -9.53 46.21
N ARG A 175 -10.80 -8.56 45.86
CA ARG A 175 -10.72 -7.25 46.51
C ARG A 175 -12.00 -6.42 46.41
N VAL A 176 -12.75 -6.56 45.32
CA VAL A 176 -13.94 -5.74 45.04
C VAL A 176 -15.24 -6.54 45.09
N ARG A 177 -15.18 -7.80 45.51
CA ARG A 177 -16.31 -8.74 45.43
C ARG A 177 -17.56 -8.22 46.13
N ASP A 178 -17.40 -7.56 47.28
CA ASP A 178 -18.51 -7.10 48.11
C ASP A 178 -19.28 -5.94 47.45
N LEU A 179 -18.62 -5.18 46.56
CA LEU A 179 -19.29 -4.16 45.75
C LEU A 179 -19.99 -4.76 44.53
N GLY A 180 -19.43 -5.82 43.94
CA GLY A 180 -20.01 -6.47 42.76
C GLY A 180 -20.10 -5.54 41.54
N PRO A 181 -21.21 -5.54 40.77
CA PRO A 181 -21.32 -4.85 39.48
C PRO A 181 -21.81 -3.40 39.58
N VAL A 182 -21.73 -2.74 40.75
CA VAL A 182 -22.22 -1.35 40.90
C VAL A 182 -21.49 -0.40 39.94
N LEU A 183 -22.27 0.45 39.25
CA LEU A 183 -21.81 1.46 38.29
C LEU A 183 -22.18 2.87 38.76
N GLY A 184 -21.33 3.85 38.47
CA GLY A 184 -21.53 5.26 38.84
C GLY A 184 -20.66 5.67 40.03
N PRO A 185 -20.99 5.25 41.27
CA PRO A 185 -20.08 5.37 42.41
C PRO A 185 -18.76 4.61 42.18
N LEU A 186 -17.67 5.09 42.78
CA LEU A 186 -16.34 4.50 42.63
C LEU A 186 -15.96 3.64 43.85
N HIS A 187 -15.32 2.50 43.60
CA HIS A 187 -14.64 1.74 44.65
C HIS A 187 -13.35 2.46 45.10
N PRO A 188 -12.97 2.44 46.40
CA PRO A 188 -11.78 3.13 46.91
C PRO A 188 -10.45 2.80 46.21
N VAL A 189 -10.31 1.57 45.68
CA VAL A 189 -9.15 1.12 44.91
C VAL A 189 -8.80 2.04 43.72
N THR A 190 -9.81 2.76 43.20
CA THR A 190 -9.63 3.74 42.12
C THR A 190 -8.62 4.83 42.50
N ALA A 191 -8.59 5.25 43.77
CA ALA A 191 -7.65 6.28 44.24
C ALA A 191 -6.19 5.81 44.14
N GLU A 192 -5.91 4.56 44.51
CA GLU A 192 -4.58 3.96 44.38
C GLU A 192 -4.15 3.86 42.90
N ASN A 193 -5.06 3.45 42.03
CA ASN A 193 -4.79 3.37 40.59
C ASN A 193 -4.45 4.74 40.01
N ILE A 194 -5.20 5.78 40.38
CA ILE A 194 -4.92 7.18 39.98
C ILE A 194 -3.53 7.60 40.48
N ALA A 195 -3.20 7.36 41.75
CA ALA A 195 -1.90 7.74 42.31
C ALA A 195 -0.73 7.10 41.55
N ARG A 196 -0.82 5.79 41.26
CA ARG A 196 0.21 5.06 40.51
C ARG A 196 0.29 5.53 39.06
N LEU A 197 -0.82 5.70 38.38
CA LEU A 197 -0.84 6.18 36.99
C LEU A 197 -0.26 7.59 36.86
N ARG A 198 -0.50 8.48 37.83
CA ARG A 198 0.13 9.81 37.88
C ARG A 198 1.65 9.70 38.05
N GLN A 199 2.10 8.86 38.98
CA GLN A 199 3.53 8.63 39.21
C GLN A 199 4.22 8.07 37.96
N ILE A 200 3.64 7.04 37.33
CA ILE A 200 4.18 6.37 36.15
C ILE A 200 4.22 7.31 34.94
N SER A 201 3.12 8.02 34.69
CA SER A 201 3.02 8.92 33.52
C SER A 201 3.76 10.23 33.70
N GLY A 202 4.00 10.66 34.94
CA GLY A 202 4.50 12.00 35.28
C GLY A 202 3.49 13.12 35.04
N LEU A 203 2.19 12.81 35.04
CA LEU A 203 1.11 13.74 34.69
C LEU A 203 0.11 13.97 35.84
N ASP A 204 -0.68 15.03 35.71
CA ASP A 204 -1.47 15.58 36.82
C ASP A 204 -2.78 14.82 37.07
N GLU A 205 -3.49 14.44 36.01
CA GLU A 205 -4.85 13.93 36.08
C GLU A 205 -5.04 12.66 35.23
N VAL A 206 -6.03 11.85 35.62
CA VAL A 206 -6.34 10.54 35.03
C VAL A 206 -7.83 10.45 34.72
N SER A 207 -8.16 9.79 33.61
CA SER A 207 -9.53 9.53 33.18
C SER A 207 -9.66 8.10 32.63
N PHE A 208 -10.71 7.38 33.02
CA PHE A 208 -10.98 5.99 32.62
C PHE A 208 -12.07 5.90 31.55
N HIS A 209 -11.91 4.93 30.64
CA HIS A 209 -12.74 4.65 29.47
C HIS A 209 -12.80 3.13 29.21
N MET A 210 -13.62 2.67 28.26
CA MET A 210 -13.81 1.22 28.05
C MET A 210 -12.81 0.58 27.09
N SER A 211 -12.13 1.39 26.29
CA SER A 211 -11.16 0.89 25.33
C SER A 211 -10.09 1.94 25.01
N GLY A 212 -8.98 1.50 24.44
CA GLY A 212 -7.97 2.41 23.90
C GLY A 212 -8.54 3.36 22.83
N THR A 213 -9.48 2.90 21.99
CA THR A 213 -10.18 3.75 21.00
C THR A 213 -10.93 4.89 21.70
N GLU A 214 -11.69 4.58 22.75
CA GLU A 214 -12.41 5.62 23.51
C GLU A 214 -11.47 6.58 24.22
N ALA A 215 -10.34 6.09 24.74
CA ALA A 215 -9.37 6.94 25.39
C ALA A 215 -8.68 7.89 24.38
N VAL A 216 -8.42 7.46 23.15
CA VAL A 216 -8.01 8.36 22.05
C VAL A 216 -9.10 9.38 21.74
N MET A 217 -10.36 8.95 21.62
CA MET A 217 -11.50 9.87 21.38
C MET A 217 -11.61 10.93 22.49
N ALA A 218 -11.46 10.52 23.74
CA ALA A 218 -11.48 11.39 24.90
C ALA A 218 -10.30 12.36 24.88
N ALA A 219 -9.07 11.89 24.66
CA ALA A 219 -7.88 12.75 24.57
C ALA A 219 -8.02 13.81 23.47
N VAL A 220 -8.51 13.43 22.29
CA VAL A 220 -8.75 14.38 21.18
C VAL A 220 -9.84 15.38 21.53
N ARG A 221 -10.94 14.95 22.14
CA ARG A 221 -12.02 15.85 22.56
C ARG A 221 -11.54 16.84 23.62
N LEU A 222 -10.80 16.37 24.62
CA LEU A 222 -10.23 17.20 25.68
C LEU A 222 -9.19 18.19 25.13
N ALA A 223 -8.34 17.77 24.21
CA ALA A 223 -7.38 18.66 23.55
C ALA A 223 -8.09 19.77 22.75
N ARG A 224 -9.11 19.43 21.97
CA ARG A 224 -9.92 20.42 21.22
C ARG A 224 -10.65 21.38 22.16
N PHE A 225 -11.25 20.84 23.23
CA PHE A 225 -11.92 21.65 24.24
C PHE A 225 -10.95 22.63 24.88
N ASN A 226 -9.83 22.17 25.43
CA ASN A 226 -8.92 23.02 26.20
C ASN A 226 -8.10 23.99 25.34
N THR A 227 -7.80 23.64 24.09
CA THR A 227 -7.05 24.54 23.19
C THR A 227 -7.94 25.47 22.36
N GLY A 228 -9.22 25.13 22.18
CA GLY A 228 -10.13 25.82 21.25
C GLY A 228 -9.78 25.61 19.76
N ARG A 229 -8.84 24.71 19.46
CA ARG A 229 -8.34 24.45 18.11
C ARG A 229 -9.06 23.24 17.50
N LYS A 230 -9.06 23.14 16.17
CA LYS A 230 -9.91 22.17 15.44
C LYS A 230 -9.14 20.94 14.95
N LEU A 231 -7.96 21.17 14.38
CA LEU A 231 -7.22 20.13 13.68
C LEU A 231 -6.49 19.23 14.67
N ILE A 232 -6.42 17.95 14.36
CA ILE A 232 -5.42 17.06 14.94
C ILE A 232 -4.40 16.70 13.88
N VAL A 233 -3.21 16.31 14.31
CA VAL A 233 -2.17 15.74 13.45
C VAL A 233 -1.99 14.27 13.82
N CYS A 234 -2.03 13.39 12.82
CA CYS A 234 -1.64 11.99 12.93
C CYS A 234 -0.56 11.68 11.88
N PHE A 235 0.21 10.63 12.08
CA PHE A 235 1.23 10.19 11.13
C PHE A 235 0.75 9.01 10.29
N ALA A 236 1.13 8.98 9.02
CA ALA A 236 0.76 7.89 8.11
C ALA A 236 1.32 6.55 8.60
N GLY A 237 0.49 5.51 8.58
CA GLY A 237 0.83 4.18 9.13
C GLY A 237 0.59 4.04 10.63
N ALA A 238 0.23 5.10 11.35
CA ALA A 238 -0.22 4.99 12.74
C ALA A 238 -1.58 4.30 12.82
N TYR A 239 -1.81 3.56 13.91
CA TYR A 239 -3.13 3.09 14.30
C TYR A 239 -3.47 3.65 15.68
N HIS A 240 -4.61 4.33 15.76
CA HIS A 240 -5.10 5.01 16.97
C HIS A 240 -6.52 4.55 17.36
N GLY A 241 -6.85 3.30 17.01
CA GLY A 241 -8.22 2.80 17.07
C GLY A 241 -8.96 2.99 15.74
N TRP A 242 -10.19 2.47 15.71
CA TRP A 242 -11.06 2.44 14.53
C TRP A 242 -12.05 3.61 14.49
N TRP A 243 -11.95 4.58 15.41
CA TRP A 243 -12.79 5.77 15.38
C TRP A 243 -12.51 6.59 14.11
N ASP A 244 -13.56 6.93 13.36
CA ASP A 244 -13.46 7.64 12.08
C ASP A 244 -12.53 8.87 12.13
N GLY A 245 -12.57 9.65 13.22
CA GLY A 245 -11.79 10.88 13.35
C GLY A 245 -10.26 10.70 13.24
N VAL A 246 -9.76 9.48 13.42
CA VAL A 246 -8.32 9.16 13.34
C VAL A 246 -7.99 8.07 12.30
N GLN A 247 -8.95 7.67 11.45
CA GLN A 247 -8.77 6.63 10.44
C GLN A 247 -8.80 7.18 8.99
N PRO A 248 -7.74 7.87 8.53
CA PRO A 248 -7.70 8.50 7.21
C PRO A 248 -7.56 7.51 6.04
N GLY A 249 -7.25 6.24 6.29
CA GLY A 249 -6.97 5.23 5.27
C GLY A 249 -8.17 4.39 4.86
N LEU A 250 -7.89 3.12 4.56
CA LEU A 250 -8.90 2.10 4.31
C LEU A 250 -9.74 1.88 5.57
N GLY A 251 -11.03 1.56 5.37
CA GLY A 251 -11.96 1.25 6.45
C GLY A 251 -12.78 2.43 7.00
N SER A 252 -12.55 3.67 6.54
CA SER A 252 -13.46 4.80 6.83
C SER A 252 -13.98 5.43 5.55
N GLU A 253 -15.29 5.70 5.53
CA GLU A 253 -15.96 6.39 4.42
C GLU A 253 -16.05 7.91 4.63
N ARG A 254 -15.84 8.38 5.87
CA ARG A 254 -16.00 9.78 6.28
C ARG A 254 -14.85 10.66 5.77
N PRO A 255 -15.11 11.80 5.09
CA PRO A 255 -14.09 12.82 4.82
C PRO A 255 -13.42 13.33 6.12
N LEU A 256 -12.09 13.31 6.17
CA LEU A 256 -11.32 13.77 7.33
C LEU A 256 -10.68 15.12 7.06
N ASP A 257 -11.49 16.16 7.20
CA ASP A 257 -11.03 17.56 7.06
C ASP A 257 -10.43 18.10 8.36
N ASP A 258 -10.71 17.43 9.48
CA ASP A 258 -10.29 17.79 10.83
C ASP A 258 -9.07 17.00 11.34
N CYS A 259 -8.46 16.16 10.49
CA CYS A 259 -7.26 15.37 10.78
C CYS A 259 -6.21 15.50 9.66
N LEU A 260 -5.06 16.09 9.99
CA LEU A 260 -3.92 16.20 9.10
C LEU A 260 -3.06 14.95 9.19
N THR A 261 -3.12 14.09 8.18
CA THR A 261 -2.24 12.92 8.08
C THR A 261 -0.91 13.28 7.43
N LEU A 262 0.13 13.43 8.26
CA LEU A 262 1.48 13.83 7.83
C LEU A 262 2.39 12.61 7.62
N LYS A 263 3.48 12.81 6.89
CA LYS A 263 4.55 11.81 6.74
C LYS A 263 5.28 11.64 8.09
N ASP A 264 5.50 10.40 8.50
CA ASP A 264 6.34 10.09 9.65
C ASP A 264 7.83 10.30 9.33
N LEU A 265 8.67 10.52 10.34
CA LEU A 265 10.12 10.69 10.20
C LEU A 265 10.57 11.74 9.16
N HIS A 266 9.75 12.76 8.91
CA HIS A 266 9.98 13.72 7.81
C HIS A 266 10.04 15.18 8.30
N PRO A 267 11.12 15.94 8.01
CA PRO A 267 11.28 17.31 8.48
C PRO A 267 10.16 18.27 8.06
N ALA A 268 9.57 18.09 6.87
CA ALA A 268 8.45 18.94 6.44
C ALA A 268 7.21 18.79 7.33
N SER A 269 7.02 17.66 8.01
CA SER A 269 5.92 17.47 8.96
C SER A 269 6.10 18.37 10.18
N LEU A 270 7.34 18.52 10.67
CA LEU A 270 7.68 19.44 11.75
C LEU A 270 7.44 20.90 11.35
N ASP A 271 7.82 21.31 10.14
CA ASP A 271 7.57 22.67 9.63
C ASP A 271 6.07 22.99 9.54
N VAL A 272 5.24 22.01 9.13
CA VAL A 272 3.78 22.18 9.10
C VAL A 272 3.19 22.34 10.49
N ILE A 273 3.63 21.55 11.47
CA ILE A 273 3.19 21.68 12.87
C ILE A 273 3.50 23.09 13.39
N ARG A 274 4.73 23.60 13.17
CA ARG A 274 5.09 24.97 13.56
C ARG A 274 4.19 26.03 12.89
N ARG A 275 4.00 25.93 11.57
CA ARG A 275 3.28 26.95 10.79
C ARG A 275 1.78 26.99 11.04
N ARG A 276 1.19 25.84 11.36
CA ARG A 276 -0.26 25.67 11.60
C ARG A 276 -0.59 25.51 13.08
N ALA A 277 0.34 25.81 13.99
CA ALA A 277 0.20 25.63 15.43
C ALA A 277 -1.12 26.19 16.01
N ARG A 278 -1.55 27.36 15.52
CA ARG A 278 -2.80 28.03 15.94
C ARG A 278 -4.08 27.27 15.55
N GLU A 279 -3.99 26.30 14.65
CA GLU A 279 -5.11 25.47 14.20
C GLU A 279 -5.11 24.06 14.81
N ILE A 280 -3.97 23.62 15.37
CA ILE A 280 -3.74 22.24 15.81
C ILE A 280 -3.99 22.09 17.31
N ALA A 281 -5.01 21.31 17.65
CA ALA A 281 -5.39 20.93 19.02
C ALA A 281 -4.44 19.92 19.65
N ALA A 282 -3.95 18.96 18.87
CA ALA A 282 -3.02 17.93 19.34
C ALA A 282 -2.25 17.30 18.18
N VAL A 283 -1.05 16.83 18.48
CA VAL A 283 -0.28 15.90 17.64
C VAL A 283 -0.32 14.52 18.31
N LEU A 284 -0.89 13.54 17.62
CA LEU A 284 -0.96 12.15 18.08
C LEU A 284 0.18 11.35 17.47
N VAL A 285 0.90 10.63 18.32
CA VAL A 285 2.00 9.75 17.93
C VAL A 285 1.77 8.39 18.56
N ASN A 286 1.90 7.32 17.78
CA ASN A 286 1.99 5.97 18.32
C ASN A 286 3.46 5.55 18.31
N PRO A 287 4.15 5.46 19.47
CA PRO A 287 5.59 5.15 19.51
C PRO A 287 5.96 3.80 18.89
N VAL A 288 4.99 2.88 18.74
CA VAL A 288 5.20 1.61 18.02
C VAL A 288 5.60 1.83 16.56
N GLN A 289 5.32 3.00 15.98
CA GLN A 289 5.72 3.35 14.62
C GLN A 289 7.25 3.38 14.42
N SER A 290 8.05 3.46 15.49
CA SER A 290 9.50 3.17 15.43
C SER A 290 9.82 1.87 14.71
N PHE A 291 8.88 0.92 14.75
CA PHE A 291 8.99 -0.40 14.18
C PHE A 291 8.12 -0.59 12.91
N HIS A 292 7.33 0.42 12.52
CA HIS A 292 6.30 0.38 11.47
C HIS A 292 5.50 -0.95 11.38
N PRO A 293 5.03 -1.56 12.48
CA PRO A 293 4.36 -2.87 12.43
C PRO A 293 3.01 -2.85 11.74
N ASN A 294 2.44 -1.66 11.55
CA ASN A 294 1.17 -1.45 10.86
C ASN A 294 1.35 -1.23 9.34
N ALA A 295 2.59 -1.31 8.81
CA ALA A 295 2.77 -1.52 7.39
C ALA A 295 2.02 -2.79 6.97
N PRO A 296 1.35 -2.81 5.81
CA PRO A 296 0.62 -3.99 5.37
C PRO A 296 1.54 -5.22 5.45
N PRO A 297 1.03 -6.38 5.92
CA PRO A 297 1.80 -7.61 5.81
C PRO A 297 2.20 -7.83 4.34
N PRO A 298 3.30 -8.56 4.08
CA PRO A 298 3.77 -8.82 2.72
C PRO A 298 2.60 -9.34 1.87
N SER A 299 2.15 -8.50 0.93
CA SER A 299 1.06 -8.77 0.00
C SER A 299 1.53 -8.37 -1.38
N ASP A 300 0.76 -8.69 -2.42
CA ASP A 300 1.15 -8.36 -3.78
C ASP A 300 1.44 -6.86 -3.99
N ALA A 301 0.82 -5.97 -3.21
CA ALA A 301 1.09 -4.53 -3.22
C ALA A 301 2.51 -4.16 -2.73
N VAL A 302 3.17 -5.03 -1.95
CA VAL A 302 4.55 -4.86 -1.45
C VAL A 302 5.59 -5.13 -2.55
N LEU A 303 5.19 -5.72 -3.69
CA LEU A 303 6.09 -6.00 -4.81
C LEU A 303 6.58 -4.77 -5.59
N LEU A 304 5.98 -3.60 -5.38
CA LEU A 304 6.47 -2.40 -6.06
C LEU A 304 7.80 -1.91 -5.49
N THR A 305 8.15 -2.27 -4.25
CA THR A 305 9.51 -2.16 -3.70
C THR A 305 9.65 -3.03 -2.44
N SER A 306 10.73 -3.82 -2.30
CA SER A 306 11.19 -4.32 -0.99
C SER A 306 11.41 -3.17 0.03
N ASP A 307 11.45 -1.92 -0.46
CA ASP A 307 11.50 -0.69 0.31
C ASP A 307 10.20 -0.30 1.06
N VAL A 308 9.05 -0.94 0.79
CA VAL A 308 7.79 -0.60 1.48
C VAL A 308 7.85 -0.97 2.97
N ARG A 309 8.64 -1.99 3.32
CA ARG A 309 8.82 -2.45 4.71
C ARG A 309 10.27 -2.36 5.15
N ARG A 310 10.81 -1.13 5.18
CA ARG A 310 12.07 -0.80 5.84
C ARG A 310 11.82 -0.53 7.32
N THR A 311 11.65 -1.60 8.11
CA THR A 311 11.81 -1.47 9.55
C THR A 311 13.31 -1.60 9.84
N GLU A 312 13.93 -0.50 10.26
CA GLU A 312 15.35 -0.50 10.62
C GLU A 312 15.52 -1.00 12.07
N GLU A 313 16.57 -1.77 12.31
CA GLU A 313 17.08 -2.02 13.67
C GLU A 313 17.65 -0.71 14.20
N GLY A 314 16.87 0.05 14.98
CA GLY A 314 17.36 1.31 15.51
C GLY A 314 16.31 2.15 16.22
N SER A 315 16.08 1.86 17.50
CA SER A 315 15.31 2.74 18.39
C SER A 315 15.89 4.15 18.47
N ALA A 316 17.20 4.32 18.26
CA ALA A 316 17.91 5.60 18.34
C ALA A 316 17.41 6.66 17.34
N ARG A 317 17.19 6.28 16.07
CA ARG A 317 16.69 7.21 15.04
C ARG A 317 15.29 7.72 15.39
N TYR A 318 14.42 6.81 15.85
CA TYR A 318 13.06 7.20 16.24
C TYR A 318 13.06 7.98 17.56
N ALA A 319 13.96 7.67 18.50
CA ALA A 319 14.15 8.48 19.71
C ALA A 319 14.51 9.93 19.37
N ASP A 320 15.46 10.16 18.46
CA ASP A 320 15.81 11.49 17.98
C ASP A 320 14.62 12.19 17.30
N TRP A 321 13.85 11.48 16.47
CA TRP A 321 12.61 12.00 15.90
C TRP A 321 11.60 12.45 16.95
N LEU A 322 11.34 11.63 17.97
CA LEU A 322 10.43 11.98 19.07
C LEU A 322 10.93 13.19 19.87
N ARG A 323 12.24 13.30 20.11
CA ARG A 323 12.84 14.47 20.78
C ARG A 323 12.63 15.74 19.96
N ARG A 324 12.89 15.70 18.65
CA ARG A 324 12.66 16.84 17.74
C ARG A 324 11.18 17.21 17.68
N LEU A 325 10.30 16.22 17.56
CA LEU A 325 8.85 16.44 17.56
C LEU A 325 8.38 17.08 18.87
N ARG A 326 8.86 16.59 20.01
CA ARG A 326 8.58 17.17 21.32
C ARG A 326 9.03 18.62 21.42
N ALA A 327 10.25 18.92 20.95
CA ALA A 327 10.78 20.28 20.94
C ALA A 327 9.89 21.22 20.13
N VAL A 328 9.45 20.77 18.95
CA VAL A 328 8.53 21.52 18.07
C VAL A 328 7.17 21.73 18.71
N CYS A 329 6.57 20.70 19.28
CA CYS A 329 5.28 20.81 19.99
C CYS A 329 5.38 21.79 21.17
N ARG A 330 6.50 21.76 21.92
CA ARG A 330 6.75 22.72 23.01
C ARG A 330 6.90 24.16 22.50
N GLU A 331 7.74 24.38 21.48
CA GLU A 331 7.96 25.68 20.83
C GLU A 331 6.63 26.26 20.32
N ALA A 332 5.83 25.43 19.66
CA ALA A 332 4.57 25.82 19.03
C ALA A 332 3.38 25.87 20.01
N GLN A 333 3.56 25.50 21.28
CA GLN A 333 2.49 25.31 22.26
C GLN A 333 1.35 24.44 21.71
N VAL A 334 1.70 23.32 21.08
CA VAL A 334 0.77 22.30 20.59
C VAL A 334 0.93 21.06 21.48
N PRO A 335 -0.15 20.56 22.12
CA PRO A 335 -0.09 19.34 22.92
C PRO A 335 0.42 18.14 22.11
N LEU A 336 1.42 17.45 22.65
CA LEU A 336 1.86 16.14 22.17
C LEU A 336 1.12 15.05 22.95
N VAL A 337 0.48 14.13 22.23
CA VAL A 337 -0.24 12.98 22.79
C VAL A 337 0.48 11.70 22.36
N PHE A 338 0.94 10.92 23.34
CA PHE A 338 1.43 9.57 23.09
C PHE A 338 0.29 8.56 23.19
N ASP A 339 0.04 7.84 22.10
CA ASP A 339 -0.79 6.65 22.11
C ASP A 339 0.07 5.44 22.50
N GLU A 340 0.01 5.13 23.78
CA GLU A 340 0.72 4.03 24.45
C GLU A 340 -0.22 2.85 24.71
N VAL A 341 -1.33 2.72 23.98
CA VAL A 341 -2.26 1.58 24.10
C VAL A 341 -1.59 0.25 23.73
N TYR A 342 -0.47 0.29 23.01
CA TYR A 342 0.31 -0.91 22.65
C TYR A 342 1.71 -0.94 23.28
N THR A 343 2.39 0.21 23.39
CA THR A 343 3.77 0.29 23.91
C THR A 343 3.85 0.48 25.41
N GLY A 344 2.79 1.02 26.03
CA GLY A 344 2.71 1.27 27.46
C GLY A 344 2.85 -0.04 28.22
N PHE A 345 3.75 -0.05 29.21
CA PHE A 345 4.06 -1.24 30.00
C PHE A 345 4.51 -2.45 29.17
N ARG A 346 5.06 -2.24 27.97
CA ARG A 346 5.67 -3.30 27.15
C ARG A 346 7.16 -3.08 26.94
N LEU A 347 7.52 -1.85 26.56
CA LEU A 347 8.93 -1.51 26.30
C LEU A 347 9.73 -1.35 27.60
N ALA A 348 9.10 -0.76 28.61
CA ALA A 348 9.62 -0.54 29.94
C ALA A 348 8.43 -0.39 30.93
N PRO A 349 8.66 -0.45 32.26
CA PRO A 349 7.61 -0.19 33.26
C PRO A 349 6.90 1.15 33.07
N GLY A 350 7.63 2.22 32.74
CA GLY A 350 7.12 3.55 32.40
C GLY A 350 6.67 3.73 30.93
N GLY A 351 6.62 2.64 30.15
CA GLY A 351 6.22 2.66 28.75
C GLY A 351 7.25 3.27 27.81
N ALA A 352 6.78 3.73 26.65
CA ALA A 352 7.60 4.34 25.62
C ALA A 352 8.18 5.69 26.06
N GLN A 353 7.52 6.42 26.97
CA GLN A 353 8.08 7.64 27.55
C GLN A 353 9.43 7.36 28.22
N GLU A 354 9.52 6.32 29.05
CA GLU A 354 10.76 5.88 29.69
C GLU A 354 11.75 5.34 28.64
N TYR A 355 11.30 4.42 27.78
CA TYR A 355 12.15 3.75 26.79
C TYR A 355 12.84 4.73 25.82
N PHE A 356 12.12 5.77 25.34
CA PHE A 356 12.69 6.77 24.43
C PHE A 356 13.24 8.01 25.14
N GLY A 357 12.96 8.18 26.43
CA GLY A 357 13.31 9.37 27.21
C GLY A 357 12.58 10.63 26.72
N VAL A 358 11.29 10.53 26.38
CA VAL A 358 10.47 11.65 25.88
C VAL A 358 9.12 11.68 26.56
N CYS A 359 8.81 12.78 27.27
CA CYS A 359 7.53 12.96 27.96
C CYS A 359 6.50 13.72 27.10
N ALA A 360 5.30 13.17 26.97
CA ALA A 360 4.17 13.81 26.29
C ALA A 360 3.43 14.80 27.21
N ASP A 361 2.48 15.59 26.65
CA ASP A 361 1.57 16.42 27.47
C ASP A 361 0.31 15.62 27.88
N MET A 362 -0.02 14.58 27.11
CA MET A 362 -1.03 13.57 27.44
C MET A 362 -0.54 12.19 26.97
N VAL A 363 -0.96 11.15 27.68
CA VAL A 363 -0.70 9.76 27.32
C VAL A 363 -1.99 8.98 27.37
N VAL A 364 -2.19 8.12 26.37
CA VAL A 364 -3.30 7.19 26.30
C VAL A 364 -2.79 5.77 26.54
N TYR A 365 -3.33 5.08 27.55
CA TYR A 365 -3.05 3.66 27.81
C TYR A 365 -4.28 2.78 27.55
N GLY A 366 -4.06 1.48 27.43
CA GLY A 366 -5.09 0.45 27.33
C GLY A 366 -4.43 -0.92 27.44
N LYS A 367 -5.11 -1.96 26.96
CA LYS A 367 -4.57 -3.34 26.92
C LYS A 367 -3.99 -3.77 28.29
N THR A 368 -2.67 -3.86 28.36
CA THR A 368 -1.85 -4.37 29.47
C THR A 368 -2.18 -3.73 30.81
N VAL A 369 -2.47 -2.42 30.84
CA VAL A 369 -2.70 -1.65 32.07
C VAL A 369 -3.91 -2.11 32.88
N ALA A 370 -4.82 -2.84 32.27
CA ALA A 370 -6.05 -3.31 32.91
C ALA A 370 -5.88 -4.59 33.74
N GLY A 371 -4.68 -5.18 33.77
CA GLY A 371 -4.49 -6.49 34.39
C GLY A 371 -5.32 -7.59 33.72
N GLY A 372 -5.57 -7.51 32.40
CA GLY A 372 -6.25 -8.54 31.61
C GLY A 372 -7.69 -8.19 31.21
N MET A 373 -8.22 -7.08 31.73
CA MET A 373 -9.59 -6.63 31.50
C MET A 373 -9.68 -5.54 30.40
N PRO A 374 -10.89 -5.20 29.90
CA PRO A 374 -11.05 -4.09 28.94
C PRO A 374 -10.92 -2.72 29.61
N ILE A 375 -10.06 -1.84 29.07
CA ILE A 375 -9.96 -0.45 29.52
C ILE A 375 -9.32 0.47 28.47
N GLY A 376 -9.57 1.78 28.63
CA GLY A 376 -8.72 2.85 28.16
C GLY A 376 -8.45 3.86 29.27
N VAL A 377 -7.27 4.46 29.29
CA VAL A 377 -6.87 5.45 30.29
C VAL A 377 -6.29 6.67 29.57
N VAL A 378 -6.69 7.87 29.99
CA VAL A 378 -6.04 9.11 29.58
C VAL A 378 -5.37 9.72 30.80
N CYS A 379 -4.04 9.86 30.73
CA CYS A 379 -3.27 10.67 31.64
C CYS A 379 -2.94 12.00 30.96
N GLY A 380 -3.03 13.12 31.65
CA GLY A 380 -2.82 14.43 31.03
C GLY A 380 -2.42 15.50 32.02
N ARG A 381 -1.78 16.55 31.51
CA ARG A 381 -1.60 17.79 32.28
C ARG A 381 -2.95 18.37 32.68
N LYS A 382 -3.02 18.98 33.85
CA LYS A 382 -4.23 19.58 34.44
C LYS A 382 -4.94 20.54 33.46
N ALA A 383 -4.16 21.35 32.75
CA ALA A 383 -4.69 22.30 31.76
C ALA A 383 -5.37 21.64 30.55
N LEU A 384 -5.08 20.37 30.26
CA LEU A 384 -5.64 19.61 29.13
C LEU A 384 -6.73 18.64 29.56
N MET A 385 -6.94 18.42 30.85
CA MET A 385 -7.88 17.44 31.39
C MET A 385 -9.20 18.05 31.89
N ARG A 386 -9.33 19.38 31.85
CA ARG A 386 -10.59 20.06 32.21
C ARG A 386 -11.74 19.60 31.31
N ARG A 387 -12.88 19.32 31.95
CA ARG A 387 -14.10 18.83 31.30
C ARG A 387 -15.24 19.85 31.25
N PHE A 388 -15.10 20.97 31.94
CA PHE A 388 -16.06 22.07 31.93
C PHE A 388 -15.30 23.39 32.10
N ASP A 389 -15.97 24.48 31.74
CA ASP A 389 -15.47 25.83 31.90
C ASP A 389 -16.19 26.51 33.09
N PRO A 390 -15.49 26.82 34.20
CA PRO A 390 -16.10 27.45 35.37
C PRO A 390 -16.77 28.79 35.07
N GLU A 391 -16.26 29.54 34.07
CA GLU A 391 -16.79 30.85 33.69
C GLU A 391 -17.89 30.73 32.63
N ARG A 392 -18.01 29.57 31.98
CA ARG A 392 -18.99 29.30 30.92
C ARG A 392 -19.67 27.96 31.19
N PRO A 393 -20.66 27.90 32.10
CA PRO A 393 -21.25 26.64 32.58
C PRO A 393 -21.77 25.70 31.48
N MET A 394 -22.23 26.25 30.35
CA MET A 394 -22.72 25.46 29.20
C MET A 394 -21.61 24.92 28.29
N ARG A 395 -20.35 25.31 28.50
CA ARG A 395 -19.20 24.86 27.74
C ARG A 395 -18.60 23.63 28.42
N ILE A 396 -19.03 22.45 27.96
CA ILE A 396 -18.69 21.15 28.56
C ILE A 396 -18.05 20.24 27.51
N ALA A 397 -16.97 19.54 27.89
CA ALA A 397 -16.41 18.43 27.13
C ALA A 397 -17.13 17.14 27.54
N TYR A 398 -18.23 16.83 26.85
CA TYR A 398 -19.05 15.66 27.18
C TYR A 398 -18.31 14.35 26.85
N VAL A 399 -17.79 13.68 27.89
CA VAL A 399 -17.08 12.39 27.81
C VAL A 399 -17.56 11.52 28.96
N ILE A 400 -18.39 10.53 28.64
CA ILE A 400 -19.03 9.62 29.60
C ILE A 400 -18.95 8.17 29.10
N GLY A 401 -19.10 7.21 30.00
CA GLY A 401 -19.24 5.80 29.65
C GLY A 401 -19.75 4.99 30.84
N THR A 402 -20.79 4.19 30.62
CA THR A 402 -21.53 3.46 31.67
C THR A 402 -20.63 2.55 32.52
N PHE A 403 -19.70 1.85 31.88
CA PHE A 403 -18.80 0.91 32.53
C PHE A 403 -17.42 1.52 32.87
N SER A 404 -17.25 2.84 32.67
CA SER A 404 -15.98 3.51 32.96
C SER A 404 -15.68 3.43 34.46
N GLY A 405 -14.52 2.89 34.82
CA GLY A 405 -14.17 2.67 36.23
C GLY A 405 -14.86 1.47 36.88
N HIS A 406 -15.33 0.49 36.10
CA HIS A 406 -15.96 -0.73 36.63
C HIS A 406 -15.10 -1.40 37.74
N PRO A 407 -15.67 -1.77 38.90
CA PRO A 407 -14.90 -2.25 40.05
C PRO A 407 -13.96 -3.42 39.74
N VAL A 408 -14.43 -4.44 39.02
CA VAL A 408 -13.60 -5.61 38.64
C VAL A 408 -12.41 -5.21 37.77
N VAL A 409 -12.58 -4.25 36.86
CA VAL A 409 -11.50 -3.74 36.01
C VAL A 409 -10.50 -2.95 36.86
N MET A 410 -10.99 -2.12 37.78
CA MET A 410 -10.15 -1.36 38.71
C MET A 410 -9.37 -2.27 39.66
N GLY A 411 -9.97 -3.37 40.13
CA GLY A 411 -9.33 -4.37 40.97
C GLY A 411 -8.17 -5.07 40.24
N ALA A 412 -8.42 -5.59 39.03
CA ALA A 412 -7.36 -6.25 38.24
C ALA A 412 -6.24 -5.27 37.84
N MET A 413 -6.59 -4.03 37.46
CA MET A 413 -5.63 -2.95 37.21
C MET A 413 -4.77 -2.66 38.44
N ASN A 414 -5.35 -2.66 39.65
CA ASN A 414 -4.60 -2.37 40.87
C ASN A 414 -3.49 -3.39 41.11
N GLU A 415 -3.82 -4.68 40.99
CA GLU A 415 -2.84 -5.76 41.13
C GLU A 415 -1.71 -5.63 40.08
N PHE A 416 -2.06 -5.30 38.84
CA PHE A 416 -1.07 -5.01 37.79
C PHE A 416 -0.17 -3.81 38.13
N LEU A 417 -0.76 -2.67 38.49
CA LEU A 417 -0.01 -1.43 38.78
C LEU A 417 0.85 -1.55 40.05
N ARG A 418 0.46 -2.41 41.00
CA ARG A 418 1.29 -2.76 42.15
C ARG A 418 2.55 -3.49 41.71
N TRP A 419 2.40 -4.53 40.89
CA TRP A 419 3.53 -5.25 40.30
C TRP A 419 4.44 -4.33 39.48
N VAL A 420 3.88 -3.47 38.62
CA VAL A 420 4.69 -2.51 37.83
C VAL A 420 5.58 -1.63 38.70
N ALA A 421 5.12 -1.27 39.90
CA ALA A 421 5.86 -0.42 40.83
C ALA A 421 6.88 -1.16 41.69
N GLU A 422 6.93 -2.50 41.63
CA GLU A 422 7.91 -3.28 42.38
C GLU A 422 9.31 -3.08 41.79
N PRO A 423 10.35 -2.86 42.62
CA PRO A 423 11.72 -2.68 42.13
C PRO A 423 12.26 -3.88 41.33
N SER A 424 11.77 -5.09 41.62
CA SER A 424 12.10 -6.32 40.90
C SER A 424 11.60 -6.34 39.46
N THR A 425 10.59 -5.55 39.13
CA THR A 425 9.92 -5.60 37.82
C THR A 425 10.77 -5.03 36.70
N ALA A 426 11.51 -3.94 36.92
CA ALA A 426 12.36 -3.36 35.87
C ALA A 426 13.43 -4.34 35.34
N PRO A 427 14.16 -5.10 36.20
CA PRO A 427 15.00 -6.20 35.76
C PRO A 427 14.29 -7.26 34.91
N GLU A 428 13.05 -7.63 35.20
CA GLU A 428 12.28 -8.58 34.39
C GLU A 428 12.03 -8.07 32.95
N TYR A 429 11.75 -6.77 32.80
CA TYR A 429 11.62 -6.16 31.47
C TYR A 429 12.94 -6.19 30.69
N ALA A 430 14.05 -5.87 31.36
CA ALA A 430 15.38 -5.90 30.75
C ALA A 430 15.72 -7.31 30.25
N GLU A 431 15.56 -8.32 31.11
CA GLU A 431 15.82 -9.73 30.80
C GLU A 431 14.94 -10.24 29.64
N MET A 432 13.64 -9.96 29.69
CA MET A 432 12.69 -10.30 28.61
C MET A 432 13.13 -9.72 27.25
N ASN A 433 13.53 -8.44 27.25
CA ASN A 433 13.94 -7.74 26.03
C ASN A 433 15.29 -8.27 25.51
N GLU A 434 16.25 -8.53 26.40
CA GLU A 434 17.56 -9.09 26.05
C GLU A 434 17.42 -10.49 25.46
N ARG A 435 16.60 -11.35 26.07
CA ARG A 435 16.33 -12.70 25.57
C ARG A 435 15.76 -12.68 24.15
N CYS A 436 14.79 -11.80 23.89
CA CYS A 436 14.23 -11.63 22.55
C CYS A 436 15.30 -11.16 21.55
N ALA A 437 16.16 -10.21 21.94
CA ALA A 437 17.25 -9.71 21.11
C ALA A 437 18.28 -10.80 20.77
N ARG A 438 18.70 -11.60 21.77
CA ARG A 438 19.61 -12.74 21.59
C ARG A 438 19.01 -13.78 20.63
N TRP A 439 17.74 -14.12 20.81
CA TRP A 439 17.03 -15.03 19.91
C TRP A 439 16.96 -14.49 18.48
N VAL A 440 16.56 -13.22 18.27
CA VAL A 440 16.50 -12.61 16.92
C VAL A 440 17.86 -12.67 16.23
N LEU A 441 18.94 -12.34 16.94
CA LEU A 441 20.30 -12.41 16.41
C LEU A 441 20.68 -13.84 16.00
N SER A 442 20.43 -14.81 16.87
CA SER A 442 20.71 -16.23 16.61
C SER A 442 19.90 -16.77 15.43
N ALA A 443 18.59 -16.49 15.40
CA ALA A 443 17.69 -16.93 14.35
C ALA A 443 18.07 -16.31 12.99
N ASN A 444 18.44 -15.02 12.96
CA ASN A 444 18.90 -14.37 11.74
C ASN A 444 20.17 -14.99 11.17
N ARG A 445 21.12 -15.42 12.01
CA ARG A 445 22.32 -16.14 11.55
C ARG A 445 21.92 -17.45 10.88
N ARG A 446 21.10 -18.27 11.54
CA ARG A 446 20.64 -19.56 10.98
C ARG A 446 19.82 -19.40 9.69
N LEU A 447 18.95 -18.40 9.63
CA LEU A 447 18.18 -18.08 8.42
C LEU A 447 19.10 -17.71 7.25
N ALA A 448 20.18 -16.97 7.52
CA ALA A 448 21.18 -16.60 6.52
C ALA A 448 22.02 -17.81 6.08
N ASP A 449 22.49 -18.64 7.02
CA ASP A 449 23.28 -19.84 6.75
C ASP A 449 22.50 -20.83 5.85
N ASP A 450 21.19 -20.95 6.06
CA ASP A 450 20.30 -21.81 5.27
C ASP A 450 19.81 -21.17 3.96
N ALA A 451 20.29 -19.95 3.64
CA ALA A 451 19.87 -19.14 2.50
C ALA A 451 18.33 -19.03 2.39
N LEU A 452 17.67 -18.75 3.51
CA LEU A 452 16.23 -18.52 3.58
C LEU A 452 15.96 -17.02 3.41
N PRO A 453 14.94 -16.62 2.62
CA PRO A 453 14.71 -15.21 2.28
C PRO A 453 13.97 -14.45 3.40
N LEU A 454 14.35 -14.68 4.65
CA LEU A 454 13.71 -14.17 5.85
C LEU A 454 14.72 -13.38 6.70
N ARG A 455 14.23 -12.33 7.36
CA ARG A 455 14.96 -11.61 8.40
C ARG A 455 13.99 -11.23 9.50
N LEU A 456 14.36 -11.50 10.75
CA LEU A 456 13.65 -11.05 11.92
C LEU A 456 14.15 -9.68 12.36
N VAL A 457 13.23 -8.82 12.78
CA VAL A 457 13.54 -7.53 13.42
C VAL A 457 12.63 -7.38 14.63
N HIS A 458 13.06 -6.60 15.63
CA HIS A 458 12.28 -6.41 16.86
C HIS A 458 12.36 -4.99 17.45
N LEU A 459 11.40 -4.68 18.32
CA LEU A 459 11.35 -3.54 19.24
C LEU A 459 10.92 -4.08 20.61
N GLY A 460 11.87 -4.23 21.53
CA GLY A 460 11.65 -5.01 22.75
C GLY A 460 11.23 -6.43 22.38
N THR A 461 10.07 -6.86 22.88
CA THR A 461 9.44 -8.17 22.58
C THR A 461 8.40 -8.15 21.46
N VAL A 462 8.26 -7.02 20.75
CA VAL A 462 7.46 -6.95 19.52
C VAL A 462 8.39 -7.27 18.37
N TRP A 463 8.08 -8.31 17.59
CA TRP A 463 8.94 -8.72 16.48
C TRP A 463 8.13 -9.03 15.22
N THR A 464 8.80 -9.07 14.08
CA THR A 464 8.16 -9.42 12.80
C THR A 464 9.14 -10.09 11.85
N VAL A 465 8.58 -10.79 10.87
CA VAL A 465 9.32 -11.38 9.76
C VAL A 465 9.32 -10.39 8.59
N LEU A 466 10.51 -9.95 8.20
CA LEU A 466 10.81 -9.31 6.93
C LEU A 466 11.21 -10.37 5.91
N PHE A 467 10.99 -10.06 4.64
CA PHE A 467 11.37 -10.92 3.52
C PHE A 467 12.47 -10.21 2.75
N THR A 468 13.63 -10.86 2.61
CA THR A 468 14.78 -10.28 1.92
C THR A 468 14.65 -10.35 0.40
N GLU A 469 13.70 -11.15 -0.10
CA GLU A 469 13.35 -11.23 -1.51
C GLU A 469 11.88 -10.84 -1.77
N PRO A 470 11.59 -10.15 -2.88
CA PRO A 470 10.21 -9.94 -3.34
C PRO A 470 9.49 -11.27 -3.60
N GLY A 471 8.22 -11.40 -3.23
CA GLY A 471 7.44 -12.61 -3.52
C GLY A 471 5.93 -12.42 -3.44
N ARG A 472 5.19 -13.00 -4.40
CA ARG A 472 3.72 -13.04 -4.44
C ARG A 472 3.10 -13.92 -3.33
N TYR A 473 3.90 -14.77 -2.68
CA TYR A 473 3.43 -15.80 -1.75
C TYR A 473 3.98 -15.66 -0.33
N ASN A 474 4.70 -14.58 -0.01
CA ASN A 474 5.32 -14.40 1.31
C ASN A 474 4.30 -14.46 2.48
N TRP A 475 3.05 -14.04 2.25
CA TRP A 475 1.94 -14.16 3.20
C TRP A 475 1.58 -15.61 3.57
N LEU A 476 1.99 -16.61 2.78
CA LEU A 476 1.68 -18.02 3.00
C LEU A 476 2.47 -18.62 4.16
N LEU A 477 3.60 -18.02 4.55
CA LEU A 477 4.47 -18.51 5.64
C LEU A 477 3.70 -18.77 6.95
N GLN A 478 2.67 -17.98 7.23
CA GLN A 478 1.84 -18.16 8.42
C GLN A 478 1.15 -19.55 8.48
N TYR A 479 0.84 -20.16 7.33
CA TYR A 479 0.19 -21.49 7.29
C TYR A 479 1.19 -22.60 7.60
N TYR A 480 2.43 -22.48 7.12
CA TYR A 480 3.53 -23.38 7.47
C TYR A 480 3.90 -23.27 8.96
N LEU A 481 3.92 -22.06 9.52
CA LEU A 481 4.14 -21.86 10.96
C LEU A 481 3.03 -22.51 11.80
N ARG A 482 1.77 -22.41 11.38
CA ARG A 482 0.65 -23.10 12.03
C ARG A 482 0.81 -24.61 12.00
N ALA A 483 1.29 -25.17 10.89
CA ALA A 483 1.55 -26.62 10.79
C ALA A 483 2.64 -27.09 11.77
N GLU A 484 3.61 -26.25 12.09
CA GLU A 484 4.66 -26.51 13.10
C GLU A 484 4.19 -26.27 14.55
N GLY A 485 2.93 -25.85 14.75
CA GLY A 485 2.34 -25.60 16.06
C GLY A 485 2.61 -24.20 16.62
N VAL A 486 2.72 -23.19 15.75
CA VAL A 486 2.81 -21.77 16.14
C VAL A 486 1.46 -21.08 15.92
N THR A 487 0.92 -20.47 16.96
CA THR A 487 -0.32 -19.67 16.90
C THR A 487 0.02 -18.21 16.63
N LEU A 488 -0.60 -17.65 15.58
CA LEU A 488 -0.43 -16.27 15.15
C LEU A 488 -1.76 -15.52 15.17
N SER A 489 -1.68 -14.21 15.36
CA SER A 489 -2.82 -13.31 15.16
C SER A 489 -3.27 -13.26 13.69
N TRP A 490 -4.42 -12.64 13.41
CA TRP A 490 -4.96 -12.55 12.04
C TRP A 490 -4.08 -11.77 11.06
N VAL A 491 -3.15 -10.94 11.55
CA VAL A 491 -2.17 -10.23 10.72
C VAL A 491 -0.95 -11.09 10.32
N GLY A 492 -0.93 -12.37 10.74
CA GLY A 492 0.09 -13.34 10.37
C GLY A 492 1.47 -12.98 10.89
N THR A 493 2.49 -13.16 10.05
CA THR A 493 3.91 -12.87 10.38
C THR A 493 4.24 -11.37 10.40
N GLY A 494 3.26 -10.51 10.07
CA GLY A 494 3.40 -9.05 10.08
C GLY A 494 3.56 -8.46 11.49
N ARG A 495 3.11 -9.18 12.53
CA ARG A 495 3.30 -8.74 13.92
C ARG A 495 3.20 -9.91 14.87
N CYS A 496 4.29 -10.16 15.56
CA CYS A 496 4.43 -11.22 16.54
C CYS A 496 4.92 -10.64 17.87
N LEU A 497 4.67 -11.39 18.93
CA LEU A 497 4.88 -10.96 20.31
C LEU A 497 5.44 -12.11 21.12
N SER A 498 6.33 -11.78 22.05
CA SER A 498 6.66 -12.63 23.19
C SER A 498 6.29 -11.92 24.49
N ASN A 499 6.17 -12.70 25.57
CA ASN A 499 5.89 -12.23 26.92
C ASN A 499 6.96 -12.77 27.89
N MET A 500 6.86 -12.40 29.16
CA MET A 500 7.83 -12.82 30.18
C MET A 500 7.88 -14.34 30.44
N ASP A 501 6.85 -15.09 30.05
CA ASP A 501 6.84 -16.56 30.17
C ASP A 501 7.71 -17.25 29.11
N PHE A 502 8.14 -16.55 28.05
CA PHE A 502 9.02 -17.14 27.03
C PHE A 502 10.40 -17.42 27.61
N THR A 503 10.70 -18.69 27.86
CA THR A 503 12.04 -19.14 28.28
C THR A 503 12.99 -19.26 27.08
N GLU A 504 14.29 -19.47 27.34
CA GLU A 504 15.26 -19.80 26.27
C GLU A 504 14.81 -21.03 25.46
N LYS A 505 14.27 -22.05 26.14
CA LYS A 505 13.76 -23.26 25.51
C LYS A 505 12.60 -22.97 24.56
N ASP A 506 11.71 -22.06 24.92
CA ASP A 506 10.59 -21.66 24.06
C ASP A 506 11.07 -20.89 22.83
N TYR A 507 12.10 -20.05 22.98
CA TYR A 507 12.75 -19.38 21.84
C TYR A 507 13.50 -20.35 20.94
N ASP A 508 14.16 -21.38 21.49
CA ASP A 508 14.80 -22.45 20.72
C ASP A 508 13.79 -23.31 19.96
N ASP A 509 12.66 -23.64 20.59
CA ASP A 509 11.53 -24.32 19.94
C ASP A 509 10.96 -23.44 18.82
N LEU A 510 10.72 -22.15 19.08
CA LEU A 510 10.25 -21.20 18.07
C LEU A 510 11.22 -21.07 16.88
N GLN A 511 12.53 -20.99 17.15
CA GLN A 511 13.56 -20.93 16.12
C GLN A 511 13.54 -22.20 15.25
N THR A 512 13.42 -23.37 15.88
CA THR A 512 13.33 -24.66 15.19
C THR A 512 12.08 -24.75 14.33
N LYS A 513 10.91 -24.36 14.86
CA LYS A 513 9.64 -24.31 14.14
C LYS A 513 9.70 -23.34 12.96
N LEU A 514 10.28 -22.16 13.16
CA LEU A 514 10.44 -21.15 12.10
C LEU A 514 11.29 -21.69 10.94
N LEU A 515 12.42 -22.32 11.25
CA LEU A 515 13.30 -22.89 10.24
C LEU A 515 12.63 -24.06 9.50
N ARG A 516 11.94 -24.96 10.20
CA ARG A 516 11.20 -26.06 9.56
C ARG A 516 10.09 -25.55 8.64
N ALA A 517 9.30 -24.60 9.10
CA ALA A 517 8.26 -23.95 8.30
C ALA A 517 8.84 -23.29 7.05
N ALA A 518 9.95 -22.56 7.20
CA ALA A 518 10.63 -21.90 6.10
C ALA A 518 11.23 -22.90 5.10
N HIS A 519 11.90 -23.96 5.56
CA HIS A 519 12.43 -25.03 4.71
C HIS A 519 11.32 -25.76 3.96
N ALA A 520 10.22 -26.10 4.62
CA ALA A 520 9.06 -26.73 3.97
C ALA A 520 8.47 -25.82 2.88
N MET A 521 8.32 -24.52 3.16
CA MET A 521 7.84 -23.55 2.18
C MET A 521 8.80 -23.37 1.00
N LYS A 522 10.12 -23.37 1.24
CA LYS A 522 11.14 -23.35 0.20
C LYS A 522 11.09 -24.62 -0.66
N ALA A 523 11.00 -25.78 -0.04
CA ALA A 523 10.93 -27.08 -0.71
C ALA A 523 9.70 -27.23 -1.61
N ASP A 524 8.57 -26.62 -1.23
CA ASP A 524 7.35 -26.55 -2.04
C ASP A 524 7.43 -25.54 -3.20
N GLY A 525 8.55 -24.83 -3.35
CA GLY A 525 8.81 -23.96 -4.50
C GLY A 525 8.19 -22.57 -4.40
N TRP A 526 7.83 -22.09 -3.21
CA TRP A 526 7.23 -20.76 -3.03
C TRP A 526 8.26 -19.63 -3.11
N TRP A 527 9.53 -19.91 -2.81
CA TRP A 527 10.65 -18.97 -2.91
C TRP A 527 11.63 -19.42 -3.98
N LEU A 528 11.33 -19.02 -5.22
CA LEU A 528 12.22 -19.27 -6.35
C LEU A 528 13.31 -18.20 -6.40
N THR A 529 14.56 -18.64 -6.41
CA THR A 529 15.73 -17.78 -6.58
C THR A 529 15.79 -17.23 -8.02
N ALA A 530 16.59 -16.18 -8.22
CA ALA A 530 16.82 -15.62 -9.56
C ALA A 530 17.49 -16.63 -10.52
N ALA A 531 18.27 -17.58 -9.98
CA ALA A 531 18.87 -18.66 -10.74
C ALA A 531 17.83 -19.68 -11.20
N GLU A 532 16.88 -20.04 -10.35
CA GLU A 532 15.80 -21.00 -10.66
C GLU A 532 14.73 -20.42 -11.59
N HIS A 533 14.51 -19.11 -11.55
CA HIS A 533 13.57 -18.42 -12.44
C HIS A 533 14.09 -17.05 -12.92
N PRO A 534 14.93 -17.02 -13.96
CA PRO A 534 15.45 -15.78 -14.52
C PRO A 534 14.32 -14.87 -15.03
N GLY A 535 14.36 -13.59 -14.65
CA GLY A 535 13.33 -12.61 -15.05
C GLY A 535 12.05 -12.62 -14.20
N ARG A 536 12.00 -13.43 -13.12
CA ARG A 536 10.89 -13.48 -12.14
C ARG A 536 10.41 -12.11 -11.70
N GLU A 537 11.34 -11.24 -11.29
CA GLU A 537 10.99 -9.92 -10.77
C GLU A 537 10.31 -9.05 -11.83
N ARG A 538 10.81 -9.08 -13.07
CA ARG A 538 10.19 -8.38 -14.19
C ARG A 538 8.81 -8.96 -14.50
N SER A 539 8.66 -10.29 -14.49
CA SER A 539 7.39 -10.99 -14.68
C SER A 539 6.36 -10.59 -13.61
N MET A 540 6.73 -10.69 -12.33
CA MET A 540 5.91 -10.30 -11.19
C MET A 540 5.43 -8.85 -11.31
N ARG A 541 6.35 -7.90 -11.54
CA ARG A 541 6.00 -6.48 -11.67
C ARG A 541 5.08 -6.22 -12.86
N THR A 542 5.33 -6.87 -14.00
CA THR A 542 4.53 -6.70 -15.22
C THR A 542 3.12 -7.26 -15.04
N LYS A 543 3.00 -8.47 -14.45
CA LYS A 543 1.69 -9.09 -14.14
C LYS A 543 0.91 -8.27 -13.14
N LEU A 544 1.55 -7.85 -12.03
CA LEU A 544 0.90 -7.02 -11.03
C LEU A 544 0.41 -5.69 -11.62
N LEU A 545 1.24 -5.01 -12.43
CA LEU A 545 0.82 -3.77 -13.09
C LEU A 545 -0.38 -4.01 -13.99
N ARG A 546 -0.39 -5.11 -14.75
CA ARG A 546 -1.52 -5.50 -15.59
C ARG A 546 -2.78 -5.81 -14.77
N GLU A 547 -2.64 -6.46 -13.62
CA GLU A 547 -3.75 -6.77 -12.70
C GLU A 547 -4.31 -5.50 -12.05
N VAL A 548 -3.45 -4.60 -11.59
CA VAL A 548 -3.86 -3.31 -11.03
C VAL A 548 -4.55 -2.47 -12.11
N VAL A 549 -3.98 -2.36 -13.31
CA VAL A 549 -4.61 -1.63 -14.41
C VAL A 549 -5.92 -2.29 -14.85
N GLY A 550 -5.95 -3.63 -14.96
CA GLY A 550 -7.13 -4.39 -15.34
C GLY A 550 -8.25 -4.37 -14.31
N SER A 551 -7.91 -4.28 -13.01
CA SER A 551 -8.89 -4.10 -11.94
C SER A 551 -9.46 -2.68 -11.89
N LEU A 552 -8.72 -1.69 -12.42
CA LEU A 552 -9.15 -0.28 -12.52
C LEU A 552 -9.89 0.04 -13.82
N VAL A 553 -9.64 -0.67 -14.92
CA VAL A 553 -10.19 -0.37 -16.26
C VAL A 553 -10.77 -1.63 -16.89
N ARG A 554 -12.11 -1.68 -17.04
CA ARG A 554 -12.75 -2.64 -17.96
C ARG A 554 -12.43 -2.17 -19.37
N VAL A 555 -11.46 -2.78 -20.06
CA VAL A 555 -11.39 -2.64 -21.51
C VAL A 555 -12.66 -3.33 -22.04
N PRO A 556 -13.62 -2.62 -22.65
CA PRO A 556 -14.85 -3.24 -23.13
C PRO A 556 -14.48 -4.38 -24.09
N ARG A 557 -15.21 -5.50 -24.05
CA ARG A 557 -15.00 -6.61 -24.99
C ARG A 557 -14.88 -6.13 -26.45
N PRO A 558 -15.68 -5.16 -26.93
CA PRO A 558 -15.49 -4.58 -28.27
C PRO A 558 -14.09 -4.03 -28.51
N VAL A 559 -13.47 -3.36 -27.53
CA VAL A 559 -12.11 -2.80 -27.68
C VAL A 559 -11.05 -3.89 -27.65
N GLN A 560 -11.25 -4.96 -26.88
CA GLN A 560 -10.35 -6.14 -26.90
C GLN A 560 -10.42 -6.87 -28.24
N THR A 561 -11.63 -7.09 -28.76
CA THR A 561 -11.84 -7.69 -30.09
C THR A 561 -11.27 -6.78 -31.18
N PHE A 562 -11.45 -5.46 -31.07
CA PHE A 562 -10.88 -4.47 -31.99
C PHE A 562 -9.35 -4.54 -32.02
N TYR A 563 -8.71 -4.49 -30.84
CA TYR A 563 -7.27 -4.57 -30.72
C TYR A 563 -6.72 -5.91 -31.24
N THR A 564 -7.38 -7.01 -30.89
CA THR A 564 -7.00 -8.36 -31.35
C THR A 564 -7.09 -8.47 -32.87
N GLU A 565 -8.14 -7.92 -33.49
CA GLU A 565 -8.32 -7.92 -34.94
C GLU A 565 -7.30 -7.02 -35.66
N VAL A 566 -6.97 -5.84 -35.10
CA VAL A 566 -5.87 -4.98 -35.61
C VAL A 566 -4.55 -5.74 -35.58
N MET A 567 -4.22 -6.38 -34.46
CA MET A 567 -2.97 -7.12 -34.31
C MET A 567 -2.91 -8.38 -35.18
N ARG A 568 -4.03 -9.10 -35.34
CA ARG A 568 -4.13 -10.24 -36.26
C ARG A 568 -3.84 -9.83 -37.70
N ARG A 569 -4.46 -8.74 -38.18
CA ARG A 569 -4.23 -8.23 -39.54
C ARG A 569 -2.83 -7.67 -39.77
N LYS A 570 -2.17 -7.17 -38.72
CA LYS A 570 -0.74 -6.79 -38.81
C LYS A 570 0.14 -8.01 -38.97
N LYS A 571 -0.13 -9.07 -38.19
CA LYS A 571 0.57 -10.34 -38.29
C LYS A 571 0.35 -11.01 -39.66
N ASP A 572 -0.87 -10.97 -40.20
CA ASP A 572 -1.19 -11.53 -41.51
C ASP A 572 -0.41 -10.80 -42.64
N ASP A 573 -0.31 -9.47 -42.61
CA ASP A 573 0.54 -8.70 -43.55
C ASP A 573 2.04 -8.99 -43.35
N HIS A 574 2.51 -9.10 -42.11
CA HIS A 574 3.91 -9.46 -41.83
C HIS A 574 4.27 -10.82 -42.41
N HIS A 575 3.36 -11.80 -42.38
CA HIS A 575 3.58 -13.11 -42.98
C HIS A 575 3.41 -13.13 -44.51
N ALA A 576 2.58 -12.24 -45.08
CA ALA A 576 2.24 -12.28 -46.50
C ALA A 576 3.18 -11.48 -47.40
N SER A 577 3.83 -10.43 -46.88
CA SER A 577 4.52 -9.42 -47.71
C SER A 577 5.83 -8.87 -47.12
N HIS A 578 6.53 -9.65 -46.28
CA HIS A 578 7.80 -9.23 -45.65
C HIS A 578 8.80 -10.38 -45.42
N SER A 579 8.96 -11.30 -46.37
CA SER A 579 9.90 -12.42 -46.24
C SER A 579 11.36 -12.06 -46.56
N ASP A 580 11.60 -10.95 -47.28
CA ASP A 580 12.94 -10.54 -47.69
C ASP A 580 13.60 -9.59 -46.66
N LEU A 581 14.86 -9.88 -46.29
CA LEU A 581 15.60 -9.11 -45.28
C LEU A 581 15.89 -7.67 -45.72
N THR A 582 16.09 -7.44 -47.03
CA THR A 582 16.34 -6.11 -47.59
C THR A 582 15.06 -5.28 -47.58
N ASN A 583 13.91 -5.90 -47.88
CA ASN A 583 12.61 -5.26 -47.73
C ASN A 583 12.30 -4.91 -46.27
N GLN A 584 12.60 -5.80 -45.32
CA GLN A 584 12.46 -5.51 -43.88
C GLN A 584 13.31 -4.29 -43.45
N LEU A 585 14.54 -4.16 -43.97
CA LEU A 585 15.38 -3.00 -43.71
C LEU A 585 14.77 -1.71 -44.27
N PHE A 586 14.18 -1.74 -45.48
CA PHE A 586 13.44 -0.60 -46.04
C PHE A 586 12.23 -0.22 -45.18
N HIS A 587 11.56 -1.19 -44.55
CA HIS A 587 10.48 -0.93 -43.59
C HIS A 587 10.98 -0.23 -42.32
N ILE A 588 12.12 -0.62 -41.76
CA ILE A 588 12.70 0.05 -40.58
C ILE A 588 13.08 1.49 -40.90
N ILE A 589 13.78 1.70 -42.02
CA ILE A 589 14.24 3.03 -42.45
C ILE A 589 13.04 3.93 -42.71
N SER A 590 12.10 3.49 -43.56
CA SER A 590 10.91 4.27 -43.87
C SER A 590 10.03 4.53 -42.65
N SER A 591 9.88 3.57 -41.73
CA SER A 591 9.08 3.75 -40.51
C SER A 591 9.67 4.77 -39.56
N SER A 592 11.00 4.76 -39.44
CA SER A 592 11.72 5.73 -38.60
C SER A 592 11.56 7.15 -39.15
N VAL A 593 11.61 7.31 -40.47
CA VAL A 593 11.31 8.58 -41.15
C VAL A 593 9.85 8.98 -40.95
N PHE A 594 8.88 8.07 -41.11
CA PHE A 594 7.46 8.39 -40.90
C PHE A 594 7.14 8.87 -39.47
N ILE A 595 7.73 8.26 -38.45
CA ILE A 595 7.55 8.70 -37.05
C ILE A 595 8.10 10.11 -36.86
N GLY A 596 9.27 10.41 -37.45
CA GLY A 596 9.80 11.77 -37.48
C GLY A 596 8.86 12.73 -38.20
N CYS A 597 8.34 12.35 -39.37
CA CYS A 597 7.39 13.13 -40.16
C CYS A 597 6.08 13.42 -39.42
N TYR A 598 5.57 12.50 -38.59
CA TYR A 598 4.37 12.73 -37.79
C TYR A 598 4.51 13.91 -36.83
N ALA A 599 5.70 14.08 -36.25
CA ALA A 599 5.99 15.22 -35.40
C ALA A 599 6.30 16.47 -36.25
N LEU A 600 7.12 16.33 -37.29
CA LEU A 600 7.55 17.43 -38.16
C LEU A 600 6.39 18.08 -38.93
N ALA A 601 5.34 17.34 -39.28
CA ALA A 601 4.20 17.90 -40.02
C ALA A 601 3.51 19.08 -39.31
N PHE A 602 3.66 19.20 -37.98
CA PHE A 602 3.13 20.31 -37.19
C PHE A 602 4.02 21.55 -37.16
N TRP A 603 5.29 21.43 -37.56
CA TRP A 603 6.28 22.52 -37.50
C TRP A 603 6.87 22.89 -38.86
N ASP A 604 7.08 21.91 -39.74
CA ASP A 604 7.59 22.07 -41.09
C ASP A 604 6.97 21.01 -42.01
N LEU A 605 5.82 21.36 -42.59
CA LEU A 605 5.09 20.50 -43.53
C LEU A 605 5.91 20.20 -44.78
N THR A 606 6.75 21.13 -45.24
CA THR A 606 7.54 20.95 -46.45
C THR A 606 8.53 19.82 -46.25
N THR A 607 9.37 19.91 -45.21
CA THR A 607 10.34 18.86 -44.88
C THR A 607 9.65 17.53 -44.57
N ALA A 608 8.53 17.55 -43.84
CA ALA A 608 7.77 16.34 -43.50
C ALA A 608 7.25 15.60 -44.76
N MET A 609 6.73 16.33 -45.75
CA MET A 609 6.18 15.73 -46.97
C MET A 609 7.28 15.23 -47.90
N TRP A 610 8.37 15.98 -48.09
CA TRP A 610 9.49 15.54 -48.92
C TRP A 610 10.18 14.29 -48.33
N ALA A 611 10.45 14.28 -47.02
CA ALA A 611 11.03 13.12 -46.34
C ALA A 611 10.05 11.93 -46.31
N GLY A 612 8.77 12.19 -46.02
CA GLY A 612 7.73 11.17 -45.95
C GLY A 612 7.47 10.51 -47.30
N LEU A 613 7.48 11.27 -48.40
CA LEU A 613 7.29 10.72 -49.72
C LEU A 613 8.51 9.92 -50.19
N ALA A 614 9.73 10.38 -49.89
CA ALA A 614 10.94 9.60 -50.14
C ALA A 614 10.93 8.26 -49.39
N ALA A 615 10.51 8.27 -48.12
CA ALA A 615 10.31 7.06 -47.32
C ALA A 615 9.22 6.14 -47.89
N LEU A 616 8.14 6.71 -48.41
CA LEU A 616 7.08 5.96 -49.08
C LEU A 616 7.60 5.29 -50.35
N PHE A 617 8.37 5.99 -51.19
CA PHE A 617 8.98 5.41 -52.39
C PHE A 617 9.94 4.28 -52.05
N LEU A 618 10.80 4.46 -51.04
CA LEU A 618 11.71 3.41 -50.58
C LEU A 618 10.94 2.14 -50.16
N ARG A 619 9.84 2.32 -49.41
CA ARG A 619 8.97 1.21 -48.99
C ARG A 619 8.28 0.53 -50.17
N GLN A 620 7.72 1.30 -51.12
CA GLN A 620 7.02 0.76 -52.28
C GLN A 620 7.98 0.06 -53.26
N MET A 621 9.22 0.55 -53.37
CA MET A 621 10.26 -0.10 -54.14
C MET A 621 10.61 -1.48 -53.56
N GLY A 622 10.70 -1.60 -52.23
CA GLY A 622 10.87 -2.87 -51.54
C GLY A 622 9.77 -3.87 -51.91
N HIS A 623 8.50 -3.46 -51.79
CA HIS A 623 7.37 -4.30 -52.18
C HIS A 623 7.34 -4.66 -53.67
N ALA A 624 7.71 -3.74 -54.56
CA ALA A 624 7.58 -3.93 -56.01
C ALA A 624 8.72 -4.75 -56.63
N ILE A 625 9.94 -4.62 -56.10
CA ILE A 625 11.15 -5.21 -56.69
C ILE A 625 11.59 -6.47 -55.95
N LEU A 626 11.56 -6.45 -54.62
CA LEU A 626 12.15 -7.51 -53.79
C LEU A 626 11.15 -8.62 -53.45
N GLU A 627 9.85 -8.38 -53.62
CA GLU A 627 8.79 -9.35 -53.28
C GLU A 627 7.68 -9.58 -54.35
N PRO A 628 7.97 -9.88 -55.63
CA PRO A 628 6.94 -10.34 -56.57
C PRO A 628 6.81 -11.89 -56.56
N PRO A 629 5.61 -12.54 -56.42
CA PRO A 629 4.23 -12.04 -56.48
C PRO A 629 3.43 -12.34 -55.19
N CYS A 630 3.35 -11.39 -54.25
CA CYS A 630 2.29 -11.37 -53.22
C CYS A 630 1.04 -10.57 -53.68
N HIS A 631 1.01 -10.18 -54.97
CA HIS A 631 0.09 -9.20 -55.54
C HIS A 631 -1.40 -9.56 -55.58
N ASP A 632 -1.79 -10.80 -55.24
CA ASP A 632 -3.20 -11.20 -55.14
C ASP A 632 -3.69 -11.52 -53.71
N LYS A 633 -2.81 -11.58 -52.69
CA LYS A 633 -3.24 -11.80 -51.29
C LYS A 633 -3.70 -10.52 -50.59
N GLU A 634 -3.14 -9.36 -50.94
CA GLU A 634 -3.64 -8.07 -50.47
C GLU A 634 -5.03 -7.73 -51.02
N ALA A 635 -5.38 -8.22 -52.23
CA ALA A 635 -6.71 -8.07 -52.80
C ALA A 635 -7.78 -8.77 -51.95
N LEU A 636 -7.45 -9.93 -51.37
CA LEU A 636 -8.31 -10.71 -50.47
C LEU A 636 -8.47 -10.08 -49.07
N LEU A 637 -7.50 -9.29 -48.60
CA LEU A 637 -7.48 -8.77 -47.22
C LEU A 637 -7.85 -7.28 -47.10
N LEU A 638 -7.44 -6.46 -48.06
CA LEU A 638 -7.50 -4.99 -47.97
C LEU A 638 -7.81 -4.27 -49.30
N GLY A 639 -7.96 -4.99 -50.42
CA GLY A 639 -8.49 -4.47 -51.68
C GLY A 639 -7.65 -3.39 -52.37
N TYR A 640 -6.32 -3.42 -52.22
CA TYR A 640 -5.38 -2.64 -53.04
C TYR A 640 -4.57 -3.61 -53.88
N ASN A 641 -4.78 -3.60 -55.20
CA ASN A 641 -3.88 -4.27 -56.13
C ASN A 641 -2.73 -3.33 -56.52
N THR A 642 -1.67 -3.89 -57.09
CA THR A 642 -0.48 -3.15 -57.57
C THR A 642 -0.89 -2.00 -58.48
N ARG A 643 -1.88 -2.22 -59.36
CA ARG A 643 -2.43 -1.20 -60.27
C ARG A 643 -2.91 0.05 -59.52
N ASN A 644 -3.68 -0.10 -58.44
CA ASN A 644 -4.18 1.03 -57.65
C ASN A 644 -3.04 1.77 -56.91
N LYS A 645 -2.06 1.02 -56.38
CA LYS A 645 -0.88 1.61 -55.74
C LYS A 645 -0.05 2.41 -56.76
N THR A 646 0.14 1.87 -57.97
CA THR A 646 0.83 2.56 -59.07
C THR A 646 0.08 3.83 -59.50
N LEU A 647 -1.25 3.81 -59.57
CA LEU A 647 -2.04 5.02 -59.90
C LEU A 647 -1.89 6.11 -58.84
N VAL A 648 -1.93 5.75 -57.56
CA VAL A 648 -1.74 6.70 -56.45
C VAL A 648 -0.33 7.30 -56.49
N LEU A 649 0.71 6.47 -56.68
CA LEU A 649 2.09 6.93 -56.80
C LEU A 649 2.32 7.79 -58.05
N GLY A 650 1.66 7.45 -59.16
CA GLY A 650 1.70 8.24 -60.39
C GLY A 650 1.18 9.66 -60.18
N ALA A 651 0.13 9.84 -59.38
CA ALA A 651 -0.38 11.17 -59.02
C ALA A 651 0.62 11.96 -58.16
N TYR A 652 1.31 11.32 -57.22
CA TYR A 652 2.38 11.97 -56.46
C TYR A 652 3.54 12.44 -57.35
N LEU A 653 3.94 11.64 -58.35
CA LEU A 653 4.99 12.01 -59.31
C LEU A 653 4.54 13.09 -60.31
N ALA A 654 3.26 13.11 -60.68
CA ALA A 654 2.73 14.07 -61.64
C ALA A 654 2.72 15.51 -61.09
N ILE A 655 2.47 15.70 -59.80
CA ILE A 655 2.38 17.03 -59.16
C ILE A 655 3.64 17.89 -59.42
N PRO A 656 4.87 17.47 -59.07
CA PRO A 656 6.07 18.27 -59.36
C PRO A 656 6.34 18.42 -60.86
N VAL A 657 5.99 17.43 -61.68
CA VAL A 657 6.15 17.49 -63.14
C VAL A 657 5.23 18.54 -63.76
N ILE A 658 3.98 18.64 -63.33
CA ILE A 658 3.03 19.66 -63.78
C ILE A 658 3.54 21.06 -63.44
N HIS A 659 4.14 21.23 -62.27
CA HIS A 659 4.77 22.50 -61.87
C HIS A 659 5.99 22.84 -62.73
N LEU A 660 6.83 21.85 -63.04
CA LEU A 660 7.98 22.02 -63.94
C LEU A 660 7.57 22.34 -65.38
N LEU A 661 6.50 21.74 -65.90
CA LEU A 661 5.98 22.02 -67.25
C LEU A 661 5.38 23.43 -67.38
N ARG A 662 4.98 24.04 -66.27
CA ARG A 662 4.47 25.42 -66.20
C ARG A 662 5.56 26.45 -65.91
N ALA A 663 6.78 25.99 -65.60
CA ALA A 663 7.90 26.86 -65.34
C ALA A 663 8.49 27.42 -66.65
N PRO A 664 9.00 28.67 -66.64
CA PRO A 664 9.63 29.27 -67.80
C PRO A 664 10.95 28.60 -68.22
N ALA A 665 11.55 27.76 -67.36
CA ALA A 665 12.73 26.97 -67.65
C ALA A 665 12.67 25.60 -66.97
N PHE A 666 13.00 24.53 -67.69
CA PHE A 666 13.02 23.16 -67.17
C PHE A 666 14.37 22.87 -66.49
N THR A 667 14.62 23.48 -65.33
CA THR A 667 15.84 23.26 -64.53
C THR A 667 15.50 22.95 -63.07
N ALA A 668 16.35 22.14 -62.41
CA ALA A 668 16.17 21.77 -61.01
C ALA A 668 16.19 22.98 -60.05
N ALA A 669 16.83 24.09 -60.46
CA ALA A 669 16.86 25.34 -59.69
C ALA A 669 15.46 25.97 -59.51
N VAL A 670 14.51 25.69 -60.40
CA VAL A 670 13.14 26.22 -60.33
C VAL A 670 12.29 25.49 -59.29
N LEU A 671 12.68 24.29 -58.86
CA LEU A 671 11.93 23.52 -57.86
C LEU A 671 12.02 24.13 -56.46
N GLY A 672 13.14 24.75 -56.10
CA GLY A 672 13.40 25.30 -54.76
C GLY A 672 12.26 26.21 -54.24
N PRO A 673 11.90 27.27 -54.99
CA PRO A 673 10.78 28.15 -54.62
C PRO A 673 9.41 27.46 -54.59
N MET A 674 9.24 26.35 -55.31
CA MET A 674 7.96 25.63 -55.45
C MET A 674 7.80 24.48 -54.44
N MET A 675 8.85 24.15 -53.66
CA MET A 675 8.85 22.99 -52.76
C MET A 675 7.72 23.02 -51.74
N ALA A 676 7.40 24.19 -51.19
CA ALA A 676 6.32 24.35 -50.21
C ALA A 676 4.94 24.13 -50.83
N THR A 677 4.71 24.67 -52.04
CA THR A 677 3.46 24.49 -52.79
C THR A 677 3.25 23.04 -53.19
N ILE A 678 4.30 22.37 -53.66
CA ILE A 678 4.28 20.95 -54.00
C ILE A 678 3.97 20.11 -52.75
N ALA A 679 4.62 20.40 -51.62
CA ALA A 679 4.37 19.71 -50.35
C ALA A 679 2.92 19.86 -49.87
N GLN A 680 2.34 21.06 -49.96
CA GLN A 680 0.93 21.29 -49.63
C GLN A 680 -0.01 20.47 -50.52
N GLN A 681 0.26 20.39 -51.82
CA GLN A 681 -0.55 19.60 -52.75
C GLN A 681 -0.44 18.10 -52.49
N TRP A 682 0.77 17.60 -52.18
CA TRP A 682 0.95 16.22 -51.75
C TRP A 682 0.21 15.93 -50.45
N PHE A 683 0.20 16.85 -49.49
CA PHE A 683 -0.53 16.69 -48.24
C PHE A 683 -2.05 16.61 -48.47
N LEU A 684 -2.61 17.53 -49.27
CA LEU A 684 -4.03 17.50 -49.64
C LEU A 684 -4.40 16.22 -50.40
N TRP A 685 -3.54 15.77 -51.31
CA TRP A 685 -3.73 14.51 -52.02
C TRP A 685 -3.69 13.31 -51.07
N THR A 686 -2.79 13.31 -50.07
CA THR A 686 -2.72 12.28 -49.03
C THR A 686 -4.02 12.21 -48.24
N LEU A 687 -4.55 13.37 -47.82
CA LEU A 687 -5.83 13.45 -47.11
C LEU A 687 -6.99 12.94 -47.97
N ALA A 688 -7.02 13.30 -49.26
CA ALA A 688 -8.04 12.84 -50.19
C ALA A 688 -8.00 11.32 -50.39
N VAL A 689 -6.81 10.74 -50.56
CA VAL A 689 -6.63 9.29 -50.75
C VAL A 689 -6.98 8.52 -49.49
N VAL A 690 -6.46 8.92 -48.33
CA VAL A 690 -6.70 8.22 -47.05
C VAL A 690 -8.15 8.41 -46.61
N GLY A 691 -8.67 9.63 -46.62
CA GLY A 691 -10.05 9.95 -46.26
C GLY A 691 -11.06 9.31 -47.21
N GLY A 692 -10.82 9.42 -48.52
CA GLY A 692 -11.62 8.75 -49.55
C GLY A 692 -11.63 7.24 -49.39
N ARG A 693 -10.50 6.63 -49.00
CA ARG A 693 -10.44 5.20 -48.72
C ARG A 693 -11.23 4.80 -47.47
N VAL A 694 -11.14 5.58 -46.40
CA VAL A 694 -11.95 5.34 -45.18
C VAL A 694 -13.44 5.39 -45.54
N LEU A 695 -13.88 6.41 -46.28
CA LEU A 695 -15.28 6.53 -46.73
C LEU A 695 -15.71 5.37 -47.63
N TYR A 696 -14.86 4.97 -48.58
CA TYR A 696 -15.11 3.80 -49.42
C TYR A 696 -15.25 2.51 -48.59
N LEU A 697 -14.39 2.27 -47.61
CA LEU A 697 -14.46 1.07 -46.75
C LEU A 697 -15.68 1.10 -45.82
N ILE A 698 -16.10 2.28 -45.36
CA ILE A 698 -17.36 2.45 -44.63
C ILE A 698 -18.55 2.06 -45.52
N TRP A 699 -18.55 2.52 -46.77
CA TRP A 699 -19.63 2.28 -47.73
C TRP A 699 -19.68 0.83 -48.25
N ALA A 700 -18.54 0.28 -48.68
CA ALA A 700 -18.46 -1.06 -49.28
C ALA A 700 -18.49 -2.18 -48.23
N HIS A 701 -18.15 -1.88 -46.98
CA HIS A 701 -18.12 -2.85 -45.90
C HIS A 701 -18.83 -2.31 -44.65
N ASN A 702 -18.08 -1.80 -43.67
CA ASN A 702 -18.64 -1.21 -42.46
C ASN A 702 -17.60 -0.32 -41.75
N MET A 703 -18.08 0.49 -40.81
CA MET A 703 -17.25 1.40 -40.02
C MET A 703 -16.16 0.67 -39.22
N TRP A 704 -16.43 -0.55 -38.76
CA TRP A 704 -15.47 -1.34 -38.01
C TRP A 704 -14.23 -1.67 -38.84
N LEU A 705 -14.42 -2.17 -40.06
CA LEU A 705 -13.33 -2.53 -40.97
C LEU A 705 -12.51 -1.30 -41.37
N ALA A 706 -13.20 -0.18 -41.63
CA ALA A 706 -12.57 1.08 -41.99
C ALA A 706 -11.68 1.61 -40.85
N LEU A 707 -12.13 1.53 -39.60
CA LEU A 707 -11.36 1.93 -38.42
C LEU A 707 -10.17 1.00 -38.18
N VAL A 708 -10.35 -0.32 -38.34
CA VAL A 708 -9.24 -1.29 -38.23
C VAL A 708 -8.16 -0.98 -39.27
N TRP A 709 -8.54 -0.70 -40.52
CA TRP A 709 -7.61 -0.32 -41.58
C TRP A 709 -6.89 0.99 -41.28
N PHE A 710 -7.63 2.02 -40.86
CA PHE A 710 -7.06 3.33 -40.55
C PHE A 710 -6.08 3.27 -39.36
N VAL A 711 -6.47 2.60 -38.27
CA VAL A 711 -5.61 2.43 -37.09
C VAL A 711 -4.37 1.63 -37.44
N LYS A 712 -4.51 0.58 -38.27
CA LYS A 712 -3.37 -0.17 -38.80
C LYS A 712 -2.41 0.77 -39.56
N LEU A 713 -2.90 1.47 -40.60
CA LEU A 713 -2.11 2.39 -41.42
C LEU A 713 -1.30 3.42 -40.59
N VAL A 714 -1.93 4.03 -39.58
CA VAL A 714 -1.30 5.07 -38.75
C VAL A 714 -0.29 4.48 -37.75
N THR A 715 -0.52 3.26 -37.27
CA THR A 715 0.33 2.63 -36.24
C THR A 715 1.37 1.66 -36.81
N ASP A 716 1.33 1.37 -38.11
CA ASP A 716 2.25 0.46 -38.78
C ASP A 716 3.73 0.86 -38.63
N PRO A 717 4.12 2.14 -38.76
CA PRO A 717 5.51 2.54 -38.52
C PRO A 717 6.04 2.18 -37.12
N LEU A 718 5.19 2.25 -36.09
CA LEU A 718 5.57 1.90 -34.71
C LEU A 718 5.75 0.38 -34.55
N THR A 719 4.89 -0.40 -35.21
CA THR A 719 4.95 -1.87 -35.12
C THR A 719 6.06 -2.47 -35.97
N ASP A 720 6.36 -1.89 -37.13
CA ASP A 720 7.45 -2.35 -38.01
C ASP A 720 8.81 -2.23 -37.33
N ILE A 721 9.08 -1.13 -36.62
CA ILE A 721 10.33 -0.97 -35.86
C ILE A 721 10.44 -2.05 -34.77
N ALA A 722 9.35 -2.36 -34.07
CA ALA A 722 9.36 -3.37 -33.03
C ALA A 722 9.53 -4.80 -33.61
N ALA A 723 8.91 -5.07 -34.76
CA ALA A 723 8.93 -6.36 -35.42
C ALA A 723 10.28 -6.69 -36.08
N TYR A 724 10.93 -5.70 -36.72
CA TYR A 724 12.14 -5.91 -37.51
C TYR A 724 13.43 -5.44 -36.82
N SER A 725 13.35 -4.97 -35.56
CA SER A 725 14.55 -4.63 -34.77
C SER A 725 15.50 -5.84 -34.62
N PRO A 726 16.83 -5.65 -34.64
CA PRO A 726 17.82 -6.75 -34.60
C PRO A 726 17.68 -7.75 -33.44
N ARG A 727 17.02 -7.36 -32.33
CA ARG A 727 16.73 -8.27 -31.20
C ARG A 727 15.66 -9.32 -31.53
N TYR A 728 14.77 -9.04 -32.48
CA TYR A 728 13.69 -9.94 -32.90
C TYR A 728 14.11 -10.87 -34.04
N LEU A 729 14.98 -10.40 -34.94
CA LEU A 729 15.57 -11.19 -36.04
C LEU A 729 16.45 -12.37 -35.59
N ARG A 730 16.82 -12.45 -34.31
CA ARG A 730 17.56 -13.59 -33.72
C ARG A 730 16.67 -14.71 -33.18
N ARG A 731 15.33 -14.58 -33.26
CA ARG A 731 14.37 -15.53 -32.66
C ARG A 731 13.42 -16.20 -33.66
N SER A 732 13.61 -15.99 -34.97
CA SER A 732 12.91 -16.71 -36.04
C SER A 732 13.69 -17.93 -36.50
#